data_AF-A0A969QFF3-F1
#
_entry.id   AF-A0A969QFF3-F1
#
_cell.length_a   1.000
_cell.length_b   1.000
_cell.length_c   1.000
_cell.angle_alpha   90.00
_cell.angle_beta   90.00
_cell.angle_gamma   90.00
#
_symmetry.space_group_name_H-M   'P 1'
#
loop_
_entity.id
_entity.type
_entity.pdbx_description
1 polymer ?
#
loop_
_entity_poly.entity_id
_entity_poly.type
_entity_poly.pdbx_seq_one_letter_code
_entity_poly.pdbx_strand_id
1 'polypeptide(L)'
;MASPKDRRDRLIQSTTFNGIDFVELDRTDRQKLLIHFINRVPVRGSIEDIKIAGGETISEVKILNSATINDPGYWSTEIITGHQILTIIVASPGDFSRYILKLNLKLNSTSLDPFFSQIAFSFKALCPSDLDCEMPPPICPPDEPDLPPIDYLAKDFLSFRKALSDFSALRYPGWVERSEADFGVTFMEALCALADDLSYTQDRIAAEATLETATQRRSLVRHARLVDYEPRPATAARTLLQFDVKPGVMVLPVGLVVSAQSPDGETVEFETGTGLVDPNTGKANIDPDTGDPKPFAVNARFDRNPGMIPYWWDDSQRCLKSGSTEMWIEGHGFNFQGGEALLIETAGATSADPKIREVVHLLDDPTKAAIEETDELFDSPVTVTRIVWQSKDALKFDRDLTRTILAGNLIPATQGRRYTESFTIPLDEPPSIPPTLPQALVRTGANSTPDDVTPQYLYTLRNGAIVWLGQDDPEMAPLPEILLQQNTGQAWIWRRKLLDANPFEMAFAIDPVSFRRIALNSDRSVMFDYDSDAGDTIRFGDGTFGELPNPGDTFQVTYRVGGGAIGNVTADAITRVDPTVTDVVSVTNPFPATGGSDAESAEKVRRLAPQAFRAKQFRAVRAEDYQAAAQSLPWVQRAGTVFRWTGSWLTAFTTPDPFGSEALTVEQHTELINLLNRYRLAGYESYVPSPRYVSLDLEIRVCVRPDAFRGDVEADLLVVLSAAKFPDGRVGFFQVDRWSFGQPLERSALEAAIQCAYGVAGVVSIRYRQRGVTLNYRSLPDTFTVPADAILRVDNDNNRPERGSLKMILEGGK
;
A
#
# COMPACT_ATOMS: atom_id res chain seq x y z
N MET A 1 40.27 -37.18 28.29
CA MET A 1 41.51 -37.86 27.85
C MET A 1 41.18 -39.30 27.51
N ALA A 2 41.23 -39.67 26.24
CA ALA A 2 41.06 -41.06 25.80
C ALA A 2 42.39 -41.81 25.98
N SER A 3 42.33 -43.05 26.50
CA SER A 3 43.50 -43.90 26.71
C SER A 3 44.36 -44.02 25.44
N PRO A 4 45.71 -44.02 25.54
CA PRO A 4 46.57 -44.24 24.38
C PRO A 4 46.23 -45.57 23.71
N LYS A 5 46.09 -45.53 22.38
CA LYS A 5 45.73 -46.70 21.54
C LYS A 5 47.00 -47.49 21.22
N ASP A 6 47.47 -48.32 22.14
CA ASP A 6 48.55 -49.27 21.83
C ASP A 6 48.00 -50.42 20.97
N ARG A 7 48.35 -50.42 19.68
CA ARG A 7 47.91 -51.43 18.71
C ARG A 7 48.67 -52.75 18.88
N ARG A 8 49.92 -52.71 19.33
CA ARG A 8 50.76 -53.91 19.47
C ARG A 8 50.27 -54.78 20.63
N ASP A 9 49.97 -54.18 21.78
CA ASP A 9 49.40 -54.88 22.94
C ASP A 9 48.07 -55.54 22.61
N ARG A 10 47.23 -54.86 21.82
CA ARG A 10 45.97 -55.41 21.31
C ARG A 10 46.20 -56.60 20.37
N LEU A 11 47.26 -56.58 19.55
CA LEU A 11 47.59 -57.67 18.63
C LEU A 11 48.14 -58.90 19.36
N ILE A 12 48.96 -58.71 20.40
CA ILE A 12 49.49 -59.82 21.22
C ILE A 12 48.35 -60.63 21.83
N GLN A 13 47.28 -59.96 22.26
CA GLN A 13 46.08 -60.59 22.84
C GLN A 13 45.05 -61.05 21.77
N SER A 14 45.29 -60.75 20.50
CA SER A 14 44.36 -61.05 19.42
C SER A 14 44.33 -62.54 19.10
N THR A 15 43.14 -63.10 18.96
CA THR A 15 42.93 -64.48 18.49
C THR A 15 42.57 -64.55 17.00
N THR A 16 42.48 -63.41 16.32
CA THR A 16 42.00 -63.30 14.92
C THR A 16 43.04 -62.76 13.96
N PHE A 17 43.87 -61.82 14.40
CA PHE A 17 44.92 -61.20 13.60
C PHE A 17 46.29 -61.45 14.22
N ASN A 18 47.27 -61.75 13.38
CA ASN A 18 48.68 -61.81 13.67
C ASN A 18 49.39 -60.65 12.98
N GLY A 19 50.67 -60.49 13.25
CA GLY A 19 51.53 -59.51 12.59
C GLY A 19 52.96 -60.02 12.61
N ILE A 20 53.80 -59.47 11.73
CA ILE A 20 55.22 -59.73 11.78
C ILE A 20 55.79 -58.98 12.98
N ASP A 21 56.49 -59.67 13.87
CA ASP A 21 57.13 -59.05 15.02
C ASP A 21 58.50 -58.51 14.62
N PHE A 22 59.39 -59.41 14.19
CA PHE A 22 60.71 -59.08 13.69
C PHE A 22 61.21 -60.14 12.71
N VAL A 23 62.22 -59.77 11.93
CA VAL A 23 62.93 -60.68 11.02
C VAL A 23 64.33 -60.87 11.56
N GLU A 24 64.71 -62.11 11.76
CA GLU A 24 66.03 -62.53 12.18
C GLU A 24 66.80 -63.11 10.98
N LEU A 25 68.10 -62.83 10.93
CA LEU A 25 69.02 -63.43 9.98
C LEU A 25 69.77 -64.56 10.66
N ASP A 26 69.88 -65.70 9.98
CA ASP A 26 70.73 -66.80 10.45
C ASP A 26 72.19 -66.31 10.52
N ARG A 27 72.83 -66.54 11.68
CA ARG A 27 74.20 -66.04 11.97
C ARG A 27 75.27 -66.71 11.10
N THR A 28 75.00 -67.92 10.64
CA THR A 28 75.94 -68.71 9.82
C THR A 28 75.70 -68.57 8.33
N ASP A 29 74.44 -68.43 7.90
CA ASP A 29 74.07 -68.29 6.49
C ASP A 29 73.16 -67.07 6.28
N ARG A 30 73.74 -65.98 5.79
CA ARG A 30 73.06 -64.69 5.62
C ARG A 30 71.99 -64.67 4.53
N GLN A 31 71.78 -65.78 3.82
CA GLN A 31 70.70 -65.98 2.86
C GLN A 31 69.43 -66.55 3.49
N LYS A 32 69.48 -66.98 4.75
CA LYS A 32 68.33 -67.55 5.45
C LYS A 32 67.75 -66.53 6.43
N LEU A 33 66.46 -66.24 6.25
CA LEU A 33 65.65 -65.31 7.04
C LEU A 33 64.62 -66.08 7.84
N LEU A 34 64.53 -65.77 9.13
CA LEU A 34 63.55 -66.30 10.08
C LEU A 34 62.58 -65.17 10.42
N ILE A 35 61.34 -65.30 9.99
CA ILE A 35 60.29 -64.31 10.23
C ILE A 35 59.50 -64.76 11.44
N HIS A 36 59.57 -63.96 12.50
CA HIS A 36 58.86 -64.22 13.75
C HIS A 36 57.55 -63.45 13.76
N PHE A 37 56.46 -64.13 14.14
CA PHE A 37 55.14 -63.53 14.24
C PHE A 37 54.77 -63.19 15.69
N ILE A 38 53.94 -62.16 15.87
CA ILE A 38 53.59 -61.55 17.17
C ILE A 38 52.81 -62.52 18.07
N ASN A 39 51.94 -63.36 17.49
CA ASN A 39 51.13 -64.29 18.24
C ASN A 39 51.00 -65.65 17.54
N ARG A 40 50.15 -66.53 18.09
CA ARG A 40 49.98 -67.92 17.67
C ARG A 40 48.95 -68.14 16.56
N VAL A 41 48.29 -67.08 16.08
CA VAL A 41 47.26 -67.21 15.03
C VAL A 41 47.94 -67.62 13.72
N PRO A 42 47.52 -68.74 13.09
CA PRO A 42 48.22 -69.27 11.93
C PRO A 42 48.09 -68.34 10.72
N VAL A 43 49.23 -68.09 10.06
CA VAL A 43 49.32 -67.30 8.83
C VAL A 43 49.48 -68.27 7.66
N ARG A 44 48.59 -68.17 6.66
CA ARG A 44 48.58 -69.06 5.47
C ARG A 44 48.65 -68.24 4.19
N GLY A 45 49.39 -68.71 3.19
CA GLY A 45 49.62 -67.98 1.93
C GLY A 45 50.42 -68.71 0.86
N SER A 46 50.78 -67.98 -0.20
CA SER A 46 51.75 -68.42 -1.23
C SER A 46 53.05 -67.61 -1.14
N ILE A 47 54.17 -68.18 -1.57
CA ILE A 47 55.47 -67.48 -1.51
C ILE A 47 55.49 -66.22 -2.40
N GLU A 48 54.71 -66.21 -3.48
CA GLU A 48 54.55 -65.03 -4.35
C GLU A 48 53.94 -63.82 -3.63
N ASP A 49 53.30 -64.05 -2.48
CA ASP A 49 52.74 -62.99 -1.64
C ASP A 49 53.82 -62.26 -0.82
N ILE A 50 55.05 -62.79 -0.76
CA ILE A 50 56.16 -62.20 -0.02
C ILE A 50 57.02 -61.38 -0.95
N LYS A 51 57.18 -60.10 -0.64
CA LYS A 51 58.10 -59.20 -1.36
C LYS A 51 59.10 -58.59 -0.40
N ILE A 52 60.38 -58.64 -0.78
CA ILE A 52 61.47 -57.99 -0.06
C ILE A 52 62.06 -56.93 -1.00
N ALA A 53 61.75 -55.66 -0.75
CA ALA A 53 62.14 -54.56 -1.60
C ALA A 53 62.63 -53.36 -0.79
N GLY A 54 63.36 -52.44 -1.43
CA GLY A 54 63.81 -51.19 -0.80
C GLY A 54 65.33 -51.01 -0.69
N GLY A 55 66.12 -51.89 -1.31
CA GLY A 55 67.55 -51.64 -1.45
C GLY A 55 67.86 -50.62 -2.55
N GLU A 56 68.94 -49.85 -2.39
CA GLU A 56 69.37 -48.90 -3.42
C GLU A 56 70.06 -49.61 -4.59
N THR A 57 70.93 -50.58 -4.31
CA THR A 57 71.70 -51.30 -5.33
C THR A 57 70.95 -52.55 -5.77
N ILE A 58 70.39 -53.30 -4.82
CA ILE A 58 69.51 -54.44 -5.10
C ILE A 58 68.11 -54.04 -4.66
N SER A 59 67.31 -53.57 -5.61
CA SER A 59 65.98 -53.01 -5.33
C SER A 59 64.96 -54.03 -4.83
N GLU A 60 65.02 -55.28 -5.31
CA GLU A 60 64.16 -56.38 -4.86
C GLU A 60 64.97 -57.68 -4.78
N VAL A 61 64.83 -58.40 -3.66
CA VAL A 61 65.56 -59.64 -3.40
C VAL A 61 64.64 -60.83 -3.68
N LYS A 62 65.04 -61.70 -4.61
CA LYS A 62 64.28 -62.90 -4.97
C LYS A 62 64.37 -63.98 -3.90
N ILE A 63 63.24 -64.61 -3.62
CA ILE A 63 63.13 -65.75 -2.69
C ILE A 63 63.29 -67.04 -3.49
N LEU A 64 64.14 -67.96 -3.01
CA LEU A 64 64.47 -69.22 -3.70
C LEU A 64 63.67 -70.43 -3.24
N ASN A 65 62.94 -70.34 -2.11
CA ASN A 65 62.11 -71.45 -1.63
C ASN A 65 61.09 -71.88 -2.70
N SER A 66 61.05 -73.17 -3.05
CA SER A 66 60.21 -73.71 -4.12
C SER A 66 59.03 -74.57 -3.59
N ALA A 67 58.09 -73.96 -2.86
CA ALA A 67 56.70 -74.44 -2.67
C ALA A 67 55.93 -73.45 -1.78
N THR A 68 54.60 -73.36 -1.92
CA THR A 68 53.69 -72.45 -1.18
C THR A 68 54.00 -72.34 0.32
N ILE A 69 53.77 -71.16 0.94
CA ILE A 69 54.07 -70.89 2.36
C ILE A 69 53.53 -71.99 3.29
N ASN A 70 52.46 -72.69 2.95
CA ASN A 70 51.83 -73.72 3.80
C ASN A 70 52.61 -75.04 3.95
N ASP A 71 53.81 -75.19 3.38
CA ASP A 71 54.63 -76.40 3.54
C ASP A 71 55.20 -76.50 4.99
N PRO A 72 54.87 -77.55 5.76
CA PRO A 72 55.31 -77.68 7.14
C PRO A 72 56.84 -77.70 7.32
N GLY A 73 57.63 -77.98 6.26
CA GLY A 73 59.09 -77.97 6.33
C GLY A 73 59.72 -76.59 6.58
N TYR A 74 59.01 -75.50 6.29
CA TYR A 74 59.52 -74.12 6.48
C TYR A 74 59.01 -73.44 7.74
N TRP A 75 58.06 -74.06 8.45
CA TRP A 75 57.53 -73.54 9.69
C TRP A 75 58.13 -74.27 10.87
N SER A 76 58.70 -73.50 11.79
CA SER A 76 59.02 -73.97 13.12
C SER A 76 58.18 -73.22 14.14
N THR A 77 58.05 -73.79 15.33
CA THR A 77 57.43 -73.11 16.46
C THR A 77 58.49 -72.83 17.50
N GLU A 78 58.47 -71.63 18.04
CA GLU A 78 59.38 -71.26 19.11
C GLU A 78 59.04 -72.04 20.39
N ILE A 79 60.04 -72.67 21.01
CA ILE A 79 59.83 -73.64 22.10
C ILE A 79 59.19 -73.00 23.35
N ILE A 80 59.46 -71.72 23.60
CA ILE A 80 59.03 -71.01 24.82
C ILE A 80 57.66 -70.34 24.63
N THR A 81 57.52 -69.55 23.56
CA THR A 81 56.32 -68.73 23.33
C THR A 81 55.26 -69.47 22.51
N GLY A 82 55.62 -70.54 21.79
CA GLY A 82 54.76 -71.22 20.83
C GLY A 82 54.44 -70.39 19.57
N HIS A 83 55.14 -69.28 19.35
CA HIS A 83 54.93 -68.43 18.17
C HIS A 83 55.43 -69.12 16.92
N GLN A 84 54.78 -68.81 15.80
CA GLN A 84 55.16 -69.40 14.51
C GLN A 84 56.33 -68.62 13.92
N ILE A 85 57.29 -69.37 13.38
CA ILE A 85 58.46 -68.83 12.69
C ILE A 85 58.45 -69.37 11.26
N LEU A 86 58.46 -68.46 10.29
CA LEU A 86 58.58 -68.81 8.88
C LEU A 86 60.02 -68.66 8.41
N THR A 87 60.60 -69.74 7.92
CA THR A 87 61.95 -69.76 7.36
C THR A 87 61.94 -69.55 5.85
N ILE A 88 62.67 -68.54 5.37
CA ILE A 88 62.79 -68.21 3.95
C ILE A 88 64.26 -68.15 3.55
N ILE A 89 64.60 -68.72 2.40
CA ILE A 89 65.93 -68.65 1.79
C ILE A 89 65.85 -67.71 0.58
N VAL A 90 66.75 -66.74 0.53
CA VAL A 90 66.83 -65.73 -0.53
C VAL A 90 68.01 -65.99 -1.47
N ALA A 91 67.92 -65.50 -2.70
CA ALA A 91 68.91 -65.75 -3.74
C ALA A 91 70.27 -65.08 -3.49
N SER A 92 70.26 -63.98 -2.74
CA SER A 92 71.46 -63.22 -2.39
C SER A 92 71.19 -62.39 -1.14
N PRO A 93 72.16 -62.23 -0.22
CA PRO A 93 72.02 -61.27 0.88
C PRO A 93 72.09 -59.85 0.28
N GLY A 94 71.08 -59.01 0.56
CA GLY A 94 71.01 -57.63 0.05
C GLY A 94 72.19 -56.72 0.46
N ASP A 95 72.09 -55.45 0.07
CA ASP A 95 73.08 -54.40 0.41
C ASP A 95 72.88 -53.85 1.84
N PHE A 96 73.53 -52.74 2.20
CA PHE A 96 73.46 -52.12 3.54
C PHE A 96 72.16 -51.33 3.78
N SER A 97 71.32 -51.16 2.77
CA SER A 97 70.06 -50.40 2.87
C SER A 97 69.05 -51.10 3.78
N ARG A 98 68.01 -50.36 4.18
CA ARG A 98 66.87 -50.92 4.91
C ARG A 98 65.86 -51.49 3.94
N TYR A 99 65.70 -52.81 3.97
CA TYR A 99 64.73 -53.54 3.17
C TYR A 99 63.40 -53.64 3.91
N ILE A 100 62.30 -53.54 3.17
CA ILE A 100 60.96 -53.81 3.69
C ILE A 100 60.55 -55.20 3.21
N LEU A 101 60.37 -56.11 4.16
CA LEU A 101 59.68 -57.37 3.92
C LEU A 101 58.19 -57.12 4.08
N LYS A 102 57.42 -57.43 3.04
CA LYS A 102 55.97 -57.30 3.04
C LYS A 102 55.31 -58.62 2.69
N LEU A 103 54.36 -59.03 3.53
CA LEU A 103 53.47 -60.15 3.28
C LEU A 103 52.15 -59.61 2.72
N ASN A 104 52.02 -59.64 1.39
CA ASN A 104 50.80 -59.29 0.68
C ASN A 104 49.91 -60.52 0.51
N LEU A 105 49.41 -61.07 1.62
CA LEU A 105 48.46 -62.19 1.59
C LEU A 105 47.11 -61.69 1.05
N LYS A 106 47.00 -61.63 -0.27
CA LYS A 106 45.80 -61.13 -0.93
C LYS A 106 44.89 -62.30 -1.28
N LEU A 107 43.66 -62.17 -0.80
CA LEU A 107 42.42 -62.86 -1.19
C LEU A 107 41.92 -64.10 -0.42
N ASN A 108 42.60 -64.73 0.55
CA ASN A 108 41.92 -65.81 1.33
C ASN A 108 42.41 -66.08 2.78
N SER A 109 43.23 -65.23 3.41
CA SER A 109 43.54 -65.31 4.85
C SER A 109 43.46 -63.92 5.51
N THR A 110 42.37 -63.65 6.23
CA THR A 110 42.13 -62.36 6.93
C THR A 110 42.90 -62.26 8.25
N SER A 111 43.93 -63.06 8.47
CA SER A 111 44.59 -63.19 9.78
C SER A 111 45.84 -62.34 9.93
N LEU A 112 46.14 -61.38 9.05
CA LEU A 112 47.30 -60.47 9.20
C LEU A 112 46.84 -59.01 9.34
N ASP A 113 47.32 -58.33 10.39
CA ASP A 113 47.04 -56.92 10.60
C ASP A 113 47.72 -56.07 9.52
N PRO A 114 47.00 -55.15 8.84
CA PRO A 114 47.57 -54.37 7.76
C PRO A 114 48.79 -53.54 8.16
N PHE A 115 48.85 -53.06 9.41
CA PHE A 115 49.97 -52.25 9.89
C PHE A 115 51.21 -53.13 10.13
N PHE A 116 51.04 -54.29 10.76
CA PHE A 116 52.12 -55.26 11.01
C PHE A 116 52.30 -56.29 9.87
N SER A 117 51.79 -56.00 8.67
CA SER A 117 51.94 -56.85 7.48
C SER A 117 53.27 -56.67 6.75
N GLN A 118 54.02 -55.64 7.14
CA GLN A 118 55.32 -55.33 6.58
C GLN A 118 56.27 -54.90 7.70
N ILE A 119 57.55 -55.19 7.54
CA ILE A 119 58.57 -54.81 8.50
C ILE A 119 59.86 -54.43 7.78
N ALA A 120 60.52 -53.41 8.32
CA ALA A 120 61.79 -52.91 7.80
C ALA A 120 62.96 -53.57 8.55
N PHE A 121 63.83 -54.28 7.84
CA PHE A 121 65.01 -54.96 8.36
C PHE A 121 66.24 -54.67 7.48
N SER A 122 67.44 -55.07 7.92
CA SER A 122 68.67 -54.93 7.12
C SER A 122 69.43 -56.25 7.09
N PHE A 123 69.89 -56.68 5.90
CA PHE A 123 70.74 -57.87 5.74
C PHE A 123 72.10 -57.75 6.42
N LYS A 124 72.50 -56.53 6.81
CA LYS A 124 73.77 -56.25 7.50
C LYS A 124 73.60 -55.93 8.98
N ALA A 125 72.44 -56.21 9.57
CA ALA A 125 72.16 -55.95 10.99
C ALA A 125 73.14 -56.64 11.99
N LEU A 126 73.84 -57.69 11.56
CA LEU A 126 74.87 -58.38 12.36
C LEU A 126 76.30 -57.89 12.10
N CYS A 127 76.48 -56.88 11.25
CA CYS A 127 77.77 -56.22 11.07
C CYS A 127 77.92 -55.13 12.16
N PRO A 128 79.02 -55.12 12.94
CA PRO A 128 79.26 -54.04 13.91
C PRO A 128 79.45 -52.71 13.17
N SER A 129 78.75 -51.67 13.63
CA SER A 129 78.81 -50.30 13.12
C SER A 129 78.88 -49.34 14.29
N ASP A 130 79.89 -48.47 14.30
CA ASP A 130 80.13 -47.47 15.35
C ASP A 130 79.37 -46.14 15.09
N LEU A 131 78.43 -46.14 14.14
CA LEU A 131 77.67 -44.96 13.70
C LEU A 131 76.33 -44.87 14.46
N ASP A 132 76.15 -43.75 15.16
CA ASP A 132 74.98 -43.42 15.98
C ASP A 132 73.78 -43.01 15.09
N CYS A 133 72.76 -43.87 15.02
CA CYS A 133 71.68 -43.81 14.04
C CYS A 133 70.34 -43.29 14.61
N GLU A 134 70.36 -42.44 15.64
CA GLU A 134 69.14 -41.79 16.11
C GLU A 134 68.79 -40.59 15.20
N MET A 135 67.97 -40.83 14.18
CA MET A 135 67.40 -39.75 13.36
C MET A 135 66.45 -38.89 14.20
N PRO A 136 66.56 -37.55 14.14
CA PRO A 136 65.64 -36.67 14.86
C PRO A 136 64.20 -36.84 14.35
N PRO A 137 63.18 -36.74 15.22
CA PRO A 137 61.79 -36.91 14.83
C PRO A 137 61.34 -35.84 13.82
N PRO A 138 60.44 -36.15 12.87
CA PRO A 138 59.97 -35.20 11.88
C PRO A 138 59.19 -34.05 12.53
N ILE A 139 59.50 -32.81 12.11
CA ILE A 139 58.84 -31.58 12.58
C ILE A 139 57.43 -31.49 11.97
N CYS A 140 56.39 -31.49 12.78
CA CYS A 140 55.04 -31.14 12.34
C CYS A 140 54.97 -29.61 12.07
N PRO A 141 54.29 -29.14 11.01
CA PRO A 141 54.02 -27.71 10.84
C PRO A 141 53.18 -27.21 12.03
N PRO A 142 53.38 -25.97 12.51
CA PRO A 142 52.60 -25.42 13.61
C PRO A 142 51.13 -25.30 13.20
N ASP A 143 50.22 -25.63 14.12
CA ASP A 143 48.79 -25.41 13.93
C ASP A 143 48.51 -23.92 13.69
N GLU A 144 47.74 -23.59 12.65
CA GLU A 144 47.25 -22.22 12.45
C GLU A 144 46.32 -21.87 13.62
N PRO A 145 46.49 -20.69 14.26
CA PRO A 145 45.62 -20.30 15.36
C PRO A 145 44.18 -20.05 14.84
N ASP A 146 43.20 -20.64 15.52
CA ASP A 146 41.78 -20.43 15.23
C ASP A 146 41.44 -18.92 15.31
N LEU A 147 40.84 -18.39 14.25
CA LEU A 147 40.37 -17.00 14.22
C LEU A 147 39.26 -16.80 15.28
N PRO A 148 39.21 -15.64 15.96
CA PRO A 148 38.13 -15.36 16.89
C PRO A 148 36.77 -15.38 16.17
N PRO A 149 35.71 -15.91 16.80
CA PRO A 149 34.38 -15.93 16.20
C PRO A 149 33.86 -14.50 16.00
N ILE A 150 33.44 -14.18 14.78
CA ILE A 150 32.88 -12.87 14.45
C ILE A 150 31.41 -12.84 14.88
N ASP A 151 31.05 -11.93 15.79
CA ASP A 151 29.67 -11.63 16.15
C ASP A 151 29.11 -10.55 15.23
N TYR A 152 28.21 -10.92 14.31
CA TYR A 152 27.61 -10.00 13.34
C TYR A 152 26.53 -9.08 13.91
N LEU A 153 26.11 -9.30 15.16
CA LEU A 153 25.13 -8.45 15.85
C LEU A 153 25.80 -7.33 16.65
N ALA A 154 27.07 -7.51 17.02
CA ALA A 154 27.81 -6.59 17.87
C ALA A 154 28.49 -5.49 17.02
N LYS A 155 27.70 -4.49 16.60
CA LYS A 155 28.13 -3.43 15.68
C LYS A 155 28.28 -2.03 16.28
N ASP A 156 28.54 -1.94 17.59
CA ASP A 156 28.86 -0.67 18.25
C ASP A 156 30.37 -0.46 18.36
N PHE A 157 30.80 0.78 18.63
CA PHE A 157 32.21 1.13 18.80
C PHE A 157 32.97 0.19 19.75
N LEU A 158 32.38 -0.14 20.90
CA LEU A 158 33.04 -0.97 21.93
C LEU A 158 33.21 -2.41 21.46
N SER A 159 32.24 -2.93 20.72
CA SER A 159 32.25 -4.27 20.14
C SER A 159 33.27 -4.38 19.02
N PHE A 160 33.35 -3.40 18.13
CA PHE A 160 34.40 -3.34 17.10
C PHE A 160 35.79 -3.24 17.72
N ARG A 161 35.96 -2.40 18.75
CA ARG A 161 37.23 -2.28 19.47
C ARG A 161 37.65 -3.59 20.11
N LYS A 162 36.70 -4.29 20.74
CA LYS A 162 36.94 -5.62 21.32
C LYS A 162 37.33 -6.63 20.25
N ALA A 163 36.56 -6.73 19.17
CA ALA A 163 36.83 -7.67 18.08
C ALA A 163 38.20 -7.44 17.42
N LEU A 164 38.56 -6.18 17.16
CA LEU A 164 39.86 -5.82 16.58
C LEU A 164 41.02 -6.00 17.57
N SER A 165 40.79 -5.77 18.87
CA SER A 165 41.77 -6.06 19.91
C SER A 165 42.03 -7.56 20.07
N ASP A 166 40.98 -8.37 20.04
CA ASP A 166 41.09 -9.84 20.12
C ASP A 166 41.79 -10.38 18.86
N PHE A 167 41.43 -9.86 17.68
CA PHE A 167 42.11 -10.17 16.42
C PHE A 167 43.59 -9.78 16.43
N SER A 168 43.93 -8.58 16.93
CA SER A 168 45.32 -8.10 16.96
C SER A 168 46.17 -8.91 17.94
N ALA A 169 45.63 -9.31 19.09
CA ALA A 169 46.31 -10.16 20.05
C ALA A 169 46.67 -11.54 19.46
N LEU A 170 45.79 -12.10 18.63
CA LEU A 170 46.03 -13.39 17.97
C LEU A 170 47.01 -13.27 16.79
N ARG A 171 46.84 -12.25 15.94
CA ARG A 171 47.56 -12.14 14.67
C ARG A 171 48.92 -11.46 14.80
N TYR A 172 49.07 -10.55 15.76
CA TYR A 172 50.24 -9.72 15.99
C TYR A 172 50.68 -9.76 17.48
N PRO A 173 51.06 -10.93 18.00
CA PRO A 173 51.40 -11.10 19.42
C PRO A 173 52.60 -10.25 19.89
N GLY A 174 53.42 -9.74 18.95
CA GLY A 174 54.52 -8.82 19.25
C GLY A 174 54.07 -7.39 19.61
N TRP A 175 52.84 -7.01 19.30
CA TRP A 175 52.26 -5.73 19.72
C TRP A 175 51.55 -5.91 21.07
N VAL A 176 52.26 -5.60 22.15
CA VAL A 176 51.81 -5.82 23.55
C VAL A 176 51.21 -4.56 24.18
N GLU A 177 51.61 -3.36 23.73
CA GLU A 177 51.16 -2.09 24.29
C GLU A 177 49.64 -1.90 24.10
N ARG A 178 48.95 -1.48 25.17
CA ARG A 178 47.48 -1.32 25.21
C ARG A 178 47.06 0.01 25.85
N SER A 179 48.00 0.93 26.07
CA SER A 179 47.72 2.28 26.51
C SER A 179 46.92 3.07 25.47
N GLU A 180 46.03 3.94 25.94
CA GLU A 180 45.26 4.87 25.09
C GLU A 180 46.18 5.82 24.29
N ALA A 181 47.39 6.09 24.78
CA ALA A 181 48.37 6.94 24.11
C ALA A 181 49.14 6.23 22.99
N ASP A 182 48.98 4.92 22.83
CA ASP A 182 49.63 4.16 21.76
C ASP A 182 49.02 4.50 20.40
N PHE A 183 49.88 4.67 19.39
CA PHE A 183 49.44 4.99 18.04
C PHE A 183 48.58 3.86 17.44
N GLY A 184 48.93 2.59 17.69
CA GLY A 184 48.17 1.47 17.17
C GLY A 184 46.77 1.41 17.79
N VAL A 185 46.64 1.71 19.08
CA VAL A 185 45.34 1.79 19.77
C VAL A 185 44.53 2.96 19.21
N THR A 186 45.13 4.15 19.08
CA THR A 186 44.45 5.33 18.52
C THR A 186 43.96 5.07 17.08
N PHE A 187 44.79 4.45 16.24
CA PHE A 187 44.42 4.12 14.87
C PHE A 187 43.29 3.08 14.80
N MET A 188 43.36 2.05 15.65
CA MET A 188 42.29 1.05 15.77
C MET A 188 40.98 1.68 16.22
N GLU A 189 41.00 2.56 17.22
CA GLU A 189 39.80 3.28 17.68
C GLU A 189 39.24 4.21 16.61
N ALA A 190 40.07 4.90 15.82
CA ALA A 190 39.61 5.69 14.67
C ALA A 190 38.90 4.83 13.62
N LEU A 191 39.41 3.62 13.34
CA LEU A 191 38.73 2.64 12.46
C LEU A 191 37.42 2.15 13.08
N CYS A 192 37.36 1.92 14.39
CA CYS A 192 36.14 1.52 15.09
C CYS A 192 35.06 2.61 15.01
N ALA A 193 35.44 3.88 15.18
CA ALA A 193 34.52 5.00 15.07
C ALA A 193 33.94 5.13 13.65
N LEU A 194 34.78 4.94 12.63
CA LEU A 194 34.33 4.90 11.23
C LEU A 194 33.44 3.67 10.94
N ALA A 195 33.76 2.51 11.51
CA ALA A 195 32.95 1.31 11.37
C ALA A 195 31.57 1.46 12.04
N ASP A 196 31.50 2.11 13.19
CA ASP A 196 30.24 2.42 13.90
C ASP A 196 29.36 3.37 13.05
N ASP A 197 29.92 4.46 12.53
CA ASP A 197 29.18 5.40 11.66
C ASP A 197 28.69 4.76 10.35
N LEU A 198 29.52 3.93 9.72
CA LEU A 198 29.13 3.17 8.54
C LEU A 198 28.05 2.13 8.87
N SER A 199 28.16 1.44 10.01
CA SER A 199 27.18 0.45 10.46
C SER A 199 25.83 1.11 10.73
N TYR A 200 25.82 2.23 11.47
CA TYR A 200 24.63 3.04 11.70
C TYR A 200 23.98 3.46 10.38
N THR A 201 24.78 3.92 9.41
CA THR A 201 24.28 4.33 8.10
C THR A 201 23.67 3.16 7.33
N GLN A 202 24.30 1.99 7.35
CA GLN A 202 23.78 0.77 6.73
C GLN A 202 22.45 0.34 7.35
N ASP A 203 22.37 0.28 8.68
CA ASP A 203 21.17 -0.15 9.39
C ASP A 203 20.02 0.86 9.15
N ARG A 204 20.32 2.17 9.13
CA ARG A 204 19.34 3.22 8.77
C ARG A 204 18.81 3.05 7.35
N ILE A 205 19.66 2.76 6.38
CA ILE A 205 19.23 2.53 4.99
C ILE A 205 18.43 1.23 4.88
N ALA A 206 18.86 0.17 5.56
CA ALA A 206 18.16 -1.11 5.57
C ALA A 206 16.76 -0.99 6.20
N ALA A 207 16.60 -0.19 7.26
CA ALA A 207 15.30 0.09 7.85
C ALA A 207 14.33 0.78 6.87
N GLU A 208 14.81 1.60 5.94
CA GLU A 208 13.98 2.26 4.92
C GLU A 208 13.63 1.35 3.73
N ALA A 209 14.29 0.18 3.61
CA ALA A 209 14.14 -0.72 2.47
C ALA A 209 12.82 -1.51 2.44
N THR A 210 12.07 -1.56 3.55
CA THR A 210 10.77 -2.25 3.61
C THR A 210 9.67 -1.36 4.16
N LEU A 211 8.43 -1.58 3.71
CA LEU A 211 7.26 -0.79 4.14
C LEU A 211 7.03 -0.88 5.66
N GLU A 212 7.27 -2.03 6.27
CA GLU A 212 7.04 -2.27 7.70
C GLU A 212 7.99 -1.47 8.59
N THR A 213 9.27 -1.43 8.22
CA THR A 213 10.34 -0.77 8.99
C THR A 213 10.59 0.69 8.62
N ALA A 214 10.19 1.12 7.41
CA ALA A 214 10.47 2.46 6.91
C ALA A 214 9.86 3.54 7.81
N THR A 215 10.68 4.49 8.23
CA THR A 215 10.28 5.58 9.12
C THR A 215 10.04 6.89 8.37
N GLN A 216 10.73 7.09 7.24
CA GLN A 216 10.63 8.31 6.44
C GLN A 216 9.40 8.27 5.54
N ARG A 217 8.69 9.41 5.44
CA ARG A 217 7.47 9.52 4.62
C ARG A 217 7.78 9.26 3.15
N ARG A 218 8.90 9.77 2.62
CA ARG A 218 9.32 9.50 1.24
C ARG A 218 9.44 8.01 0.93
N SER A 219 9.97 7.21 1.86
CA SER A 219 10.17 5.77 1.67
C SER A 219 8.83 5.06 1.67
N LEU A 220 7.95 5.42 2.62
CA LEU A 220 6.58 4.90 2.69
C LEU A 220 5.78 5.22 1.42
N VAL A 221 5.86 6.45 0.92
CA VAL A 221 5.19 6.87 -0.33
C VAL A 221 5.76 6.10 -1.53
N ARG A 222 7.08 5.91 -1.62
CA ARG A 222 7.70 5.10 -2.69
C ARG A 222 7.27 3.64 -2.64
N HIS A 223 7.26 3.02 -1.46
CA HIS A 223 6.80 1.63 -1.29
C HIS A 223 5.31 1.49 -1.60
N ALA A 224 4.49 2.45 -1.15
CA ALA A 224 3.06 2.49 -1.44
C ALA A 224 2.78 2.60 -2.95
N ARG A 225 3.55 3.44 -3.66
CA ARG A 225 3.45 3.60 -5.12
C ARG A 225 3.75 2.32 -5.90
N LEU A 226 4.58 1.41 -5.36
CA LEU A 226 4.84 0.09 -5.99
C LEU A 226 3.59 -0.80 -6.03
N VAL A 227 2.62 -0.56 -5.17
CA VAL A 227 1.34 -1.30 -5.12
C VAL A 227 0.16 -0.43 -5.55
N ASP A 228 0.43 0.63 -6.32
CA ASP A 228 -0.53 1.63 -6.81
C ASP A 228 -1.38 2.27 -5.70
N TYR A 229 -0.86 2.31 -4.47
CA TYR A 229 -1.44 3.06 -3.38
C TYR A 229 -0.76 4.43 -3.27
N GLU A 230 -1.54 5.50 -3.36
CA GLU A 230 -1.04 6.86 -3.11
C GLU A 230 -1.56 7.33 -1.75
N PRO A 231 -0.66 7.51 -0.76
CA PRO A 231 -1.05 8.07 0.54
C PRO A 231 -1.70 9.44 0.38
N ARG A 232 -2.81 9.68 1.07
CA ARG A 232 -3.48 11.00 0.97
C ARG A 232 -2.56 12.10 1.51
N PRO A 233 -2.36 13.20 0.76
CA PRO A 233 -1.65 14.37 1.25
C PRO A 233 -2.53 15.19 2.22
N ALA A 234 -1.94 16.23 2.82
CA ALA A 234 -2.71 17.17 3.62
C ALA A 234 -3.57 18.04 2.72
N THR A 235 -4.87 18.15 3.03
CA THR A 235 -5.83 18.95 2.26
C THR A 235 -6.21 20.24 3.00
N ALA A 236 -6.53 21.28 2.24
CA ALA A 236 -7.05 22.55 2.76
C ALA A 236 -8.55 22.45 3.06
N ALA A 237 -8.98 23.12 4.12
CA ALA A 237 -10.38 23.43 4.32
C ALA A 237 -10.85 24.54 3.37
N ARG A 238 -12.12 24.49 3.00
CA ARG A 238 -12.82 25.49 2.19
C ARG A 238 -14.06 25.98 2.90
N THR A 239 -14.41 27.23 2.69
CA THR A 239 -15.63 27.83 3.24
C THR A 239 -16.12 28.98 2.37
N LEU A 240 -17.28 29.51 2.73
CA LEU A 240 -17.83 30.74 2.16
C LEU A 240 -17.72 31.84 3.22
N LEU A 241 -17.13 32.97 2.85
CA LEU A 241 -17.02 34.16 3.67
C LEU A 241 -18.11 35.16 3.29
N GLN A 242 -18.65 35.85 4.26
CA GLN A 242 -19.51 37.01 4.07
C GLN A 242 -18.72 38.25 4.51
N PHE A 243 -18.67 39.25 3.62
CA PHE A 243 -17.96 40.50 3.84
C PHE A 243 -18.93 41.67 3.99
N ASP A 244 -18.69 42.52 4.98
CA ASP A 244 -19.23 43.87 5.05
C ASP A 244 -18.18 44.84 4.53
N VAL A 245 -18.54 45.74 3.62
CA VAL A 245 -17.59 46.62 2.92
C VAL A 245 -17.93 48.09 3.10
N LYS A 246 -16.94 48.96 2.97
CA LYS A 246 -17.20 50.40 3.05
C LYS A 246 -18.05 50.88 1.87
N PRO A 247 -18.90 51.90 2.06
CA PRO A 247 -19.65 52.51 0.96
C PRO A 247 -18.72 52.95 -0.18
N GLY A 248 -19.06 52.55 -1.41
CA GLY A 248 -18.29 52.87 -2.63
C GLY A 248 -17.29 51.79 -3.06
N VAL A 249 -17.06 50.75 -2.24
CA VAL A 249 -16.29 49.57 -2.64
C VAL A 249 -17.15 48.68 -3.53
N MET A 250 -16.67 48.39 -4.73
CA MET A 250 -17.39 47.59 -5.74
C MET A 250 -16.75 46.23 -6.00
N VAL A 251 -15.48 46.06 -5.63
CA VAL A 251 -14.73 44.83 -5.86
C VAL A 251 -13.79 44.53 -4.69
N LEU A 252 -13.61 43.25 -4.36
CA LEU A 252 -12.55 42.76 -3.48
C LEU A 252 -11.56 41.89 -4.26
N PRO A 253 -10.24 41.98 -3.96
CA PRO A 253 -9.24 41.19 -4.64
C PRO A 253 -9.31 39.70 -4.26
N VAL A 254 -8.89 38.85 -5.20
CA VAL A 254 -8.59 37.44 -4.92
C VAL A 254 -7.28 37.38 -4.12
N GLY A 255 -7.21 36.51 -3.10
CA GLY A 255 -6.02 36.39 -2.24
C GLY A 255 -5.98 37.35 -1.07
N LEU A 256 -7.11 37.98 -0.74
CA LEU A 256 -7.28 38.69 0.51
C LEU A 256 -7.14 37.70 1.67
N VAL A 257 -6.20 37.97 2.59
CA VAL A 257 -5.93 37.11 3.75
C VAL A 257 -6.89 37.47 4.89
N VAL A 258 -7.58 36.46 5.39
CA VAL A 258 -8.39 36.51 6.61
C VAL A 258 -7.96 35.40 7.55
N SER A 259 -8.29 35.50 8.84
CA SER A 259 -7.88 34.49 9.80
C SER A 259 -8.93 34.19 10.87
N ALA A 260 -8.87 32.95 11.36
CA ALA A 260 -9.51 32.49 12.58
C ALA A 260 -8.46 32.23 13.65
N GLN A 261 -8.89 32.23 14.92
CA GLN A 261 -8.07 31.67 15.99
C GLN A 261 -8.52 30.24 16.28
N SER A 262 -7.56 29.32 16.26
CA SER A 262 -7.71 27.97 16.78
C SER A 262 -7.99 28.02 18.30
N PRO A 263 -8.70 27.04 18.88
CA PRO A 263 -8.82 26.90 20.33
C PRO A 263 -7.48 26.91 21.08
N ASP A 264 -6.40 26.44 20.43
CA ASP A 264 -5.04 26.40 20.98
C ASP A 264 -4.29 27.76 20.86
N GLY A 265 -4.93 28.79 20.32
CA GLY A 265 -4.38 30.13 20.15
C GLY A 265 -3.58 30.34 18.86
N GLU A 266 -3.36 29.28 18.08
CA GLU A 266 -2.74 29.36 16.75
C GLU A 266 -3.64 30.10 15.75
N THR A 267 -3.04 30.92 14.88
CA THR A 267 -3.77 31.63 13.83
C THR A 267 -3.88 30.74 12.61
N VAL A 268 -5.12 30.52 12.14
CA VAL A 268 -5.41 29.78 10.91
C VAL A 268 -5.74 30.77 9.82
N GLU A 269 -4.89 30.86 8.81
CA GLU A 269 -5.06 31.77 7.68
C GLU A 269 -5.92 31.14 6.58
N PHE A 270 -6.73 31.99 5.93
CA PHE A 270 -7.52 31.69 4.75
C PHE A 270 -7.35 32.81 3.74
N GLU A 271 -7.48 32.47 2.47
CA GLU A 271 -7.48 33.45 1.39
C GLU A 271 -8.75 33.38 0.56
N THR A 272 -9.23 34.53 0.10
CA THR A 272 -10.33 34.60 -0.86
C THR A 272 -9.95 33.94 -2.19
N GLY A 273 -10.84 33.10 -2.71
CA GLY A 273 -10.64 32.30 -3.92
C GLY A 273 -11.18 30.87 -3.80
N THR A 274 -11.34 30.20 -4.94
CA THR A 274 -11.72 28.78 -5.01
C THR A 274 -10.54 27.83 -5.14
N GLY A 275 -9.33 28.36 -5.26
CA GLY A 275 -8.09 27.62 -5.52
C GLY A 275 -7.18 28.38 -6.49
N LEU A 276 -5.93 27.94 -6.63
CA LEU A 276 -4.95 28.45 -7.59
C LEU A 276 -5.20 27.92 -9.00
N VAL A 277 -5.67 26.68 -9.10
CA VAL A 277 -5.78 25.92 -10.35
C VAL A 277 -7.25 25.54 -10.56
N ASP A 278 -7.75 25.72 -11.78
CA ASP A 278 -9.05 25.18 -12.19
C ASP A 278 -8.97 23.64 -12.30
N PRO A 279 -9.78 22.89 -11.54
CA PRO A 279 -9.76 21.43 -11.54
C PRO A 279 -10.02 20.80 -12.91
N ASN A 280 -10.79 21.47 -13.78
CA ASN A 280 -11.19 20.93 -15.08
C ASN A 280 -10.11 21.12 -16.15
N THR A 281 -9.42 22.25 -16.09
CA THR A 281 -8.45 22.65 -17.13
C THR A 281 -7.00 22.45 -16.69
N GLY A 282 -6.74 22.32 -15.39
CA GLY A 282 -5.38 22.27 -14.83
C GLY A 282 -4.59 23.57 -15.02
N LYS A 283 -5.26 24.65 -15.43
CA LYS A 283 -4.67 25.97 -15.66
C LYS A 283 -4.93 26.88 -14.46
N ALA A 284 -4.16 27.97 -14.38
CA ALA A 284 -4.39 29.01 -13.39
C ALA A 284 -5.85 29.50 -13.44
N ASN A 285 -6.47 29.67 -12.28
CA ASN A 285 -7.80 30.27 -12.16
C ASN A 285 -7.69 31.80 -12.29
N ILE A 286 -7.35 32.25 -13.50
CA ILE A 286 -7.14 33.64 -13.90
C ILE A 286 -8.10 33.99 -15.03
N ASP A 287 -8.41 35.27 -15.18
CA ASP A 287 -9.17 35.77 -16.31
C ASP A 287 -8.40 35.48 -17.62
N PRO A 288 -9.00 34.79 -18.60
CA PRO A 288 -8.32 34.42 -19.84
C PRO A 288 -7.95 35.62 -20.72
N ASP A 289 -8.61 36.77 -20.54
CA ASP A 289 -8.37 37.98 -21.36
C ASP A 289 -7.30 38.88 -20.74
N THR A 290 -7.21 38.97 -19.41
CA THR A 290 -6.23 39.84 -18.72
C THR A 290 -5.04 39.10 -18.11
N GLY A 291 -5.15 37.79 -17.86
CA GLY A 291 -4.13 37.01 -17.18
C GLY A 291 -4.09 37.23 -15.66
N ASP A 292 -4.97 38.06 -15.12
CA ASP A 292 -5.04 38.40 -13.69
C ASP A 292 -6.18 37.65 -12.99
N PRO A 293 -6.09 37.39 -11.66
CA PRO A 293 -7.21 36.84 -10.91
C PRO A 293 -8.44 37.77 -10.97
N LYS A 294 -9.59 37.23 -11.40
CA LYS A 294 -10.84 38.00 -11.50
C LYS A 294 -11.33 38.42 -10.11
N PRO A 295 -11.44 39.72 -9.80
CA PRO A 295 -11.88 40.17 -8.49
C PRO A 295 -13.36 39.83 -8.25
N PHE A 296 -13.76 39.79 -6.97
CA PHE A 296 -15.14 39.50 -6.57
C PHE A 296 -15.93 40.79 -6.49
N ALA A 297 -17.07 40.85 -7.19
CA ALA A 297 -18.00 41.97 -7.06
C ALA A 297 -18.60 42.00 -5.64
N VAL A 298 -18.66 43.19 -5.05
CA VAL A 298 -19.25 43.44 -3.73
C VAL A 298 -20.09 44.70 -3.76
N ASN A 299 -21.03 44.81 -2.83
CA ASN A 299 -21.87 45.98 -2.68
C ASN A 299 -22.18 46.20 -1.21
N ALA A 300 -21.95 47.41 -0.69
CA ALA A 300 -22.25 47.75 0.71
C ALA A 300 -23.76 47.60 1.05
N ARG A 301 -24.65 47.61 0.05
CA ARG A 301 -26.09 47.31 0.25
C ARG A 301 -26.37 45.83 0.55
N PHE A 302 -25.40 44.96 0.33
CA PHE A 302 -25.48 43.53 0.59
C PHE A 302 -24.79 43.13 1.90
N ASP A 303 -24.30 44.10 2.67
CA ASP A 303 -23.70 43.89 3.98
C ASP A 303 -24.71 43.25 4.93
N ARG A 304 -24.22 42.38 5.82
CA ARG A 304 -25.01 41.69 6.84
C ARG A 304 -25.43 42.62 7.97
N ASN A 305 -24.74 43.74 8.16
CA ASN A 305 -25.08 44.75 9.15
C ASN A 305 -25.23 46.14 8.47
N PRO A 306 -26.45 46.65 8.29
CA PRO A 306 -27.71 46.22 8.93
C PRO A 306 -28.39 44.98 8.33
N GLY A 307 -27.99 44.51 7.15
CA GLY A 307 -28.67 43.41 6.44
C GLY A 307 -29.82 43.92 5.57
N MET A 308 -30.14 43.15 4.53
CA MET A 308 -31.36 43.34 3.75
C MET A 308 -32.56 42.82 4.57
N ILE A 309 -33.56 43.68 4.76
CA ILE A 309 -34.70 43.43 5.64
C ILE A 309 -35.82 42.73 4.84
N PRO A 310 -36.32 41.56 5.28
CA PRO A 310 -37.49 40.93 4.68
C PRO A 310 -38.76 41.79 4.80
N TYR A 311 -39.59 41.75 3.75
CA TYR A 311 -40.92 42.35 3.71
C TYR A 311 -42.00 41.26 3.59
N TRP A 312 -43.14 41.45 4.25
CA TRP A 312 -44.33 40.61 4.08
C TRP A 312 -45.58 41.48 4.03
N TRP A 313 -46.51 41.15 3.14
CA TRP A 313 -47.68 41.98 2.84
C TRP A 313 -48.79 41.88 3.90
N ASP A 314 -48.86 40.73 4.60
CA ASP A 314 -49.85 40.46 5.63
C ASP A 314 -49.24 39.61 6.74
N ASP A 315 -49.69 39.78 7.98
CA ASP A 315 -49.18 39.03 9.14
C ASP A 315 -49.36 37.52 9.01
N SER A 316 -50.30 37.04 8.20
CA SER A 316 -50.44 35.62 7.84
C SER A 316 -49.27 35.07 7.02
N GLN A 317 -48.49 35.94 6.37
CA GLN A 317 -47.32 35.61 5.55
C GLN A 317 -45.99 35.82 6.26
N ARG A 318 -46.00 36.13 7.55
CA ARG A 318 -44.80 36.33 8.38
C ARG A 318 -43.87 35.11 8.43
N CYS A 319 -44.41 33.91 8.17
CA CYS A 319 -43.65 32.67 8.11
C CYS A 319 -43.45 32.25 6.65
N LEU A 320 -42.20 32.29 6.17
CA LEU A 320 -41.84 31.73 4.88
C LEU A 320 -41.75 30.21 5.00
N LYS A 321 -42.39 29.46 4.11
CA LYS A 321 -42.49 28.00 4.21
C LYS A 321 -41.31 27.28 3.58
N SER A 322 -41.01 26.08 4.08
CA SER A 322 -40.12 25.15 3.38
C SER A 322 -40.66 24.90 1.96
N GLY A 323 -39.78 24.94 0.97
CA GLY A 323 -40.12 24.82 -0.44
C GLY A 323 -40.33 26.16 -1.16
N SER A 324 -40.39 27.29 -0.43
CA SER A 324 -40.48 28.62 -1.04
C SER A 324 -39.25 28.92 -1.91
N THR A 325 -39.49 29.61 -3.04
CA THR A 325 -38.47 30.02 -4.03
C THR A 325 -38.47 31.54 -4.27
N GLU A 326 -39.22 32.29 -3.49
CA GLU A 326 -39.33 33.74 -3.59
C GLU A 326 -39.63 34.38 -2.24
N MET A 327 -39.26 35.66 -2.11
CA MET A 327 -39.65 36.52 -0.98
C MET A 327 -39.54 38.00 -1.35
N TRP A 328 -39.99 38.89 -0.48
CA TRP A 328 -39.86 40.34 -0.64
C TRP A 328 -38.83 40.89 0.34
N ILE A 329 -38.13 41.94 -0.09
CA ILE A 329 -37.21 42.73 0.74
C ILE A 329 -37.57 44.22 0.64
N GLU A 330 -37.27 44.99 1.67
CA GLU A 330 -37.52 46.43 1.71
C GLU A 330 -36.49 47.21 0.88
N GLY A 331 -36.96 48.17 0.09
CA GLY A 331 -36.16 49.09 -0.73
C GLY A 331 -36.07 48.71 -2.22
N HIS A 332 -35.59 49.65 -3.03
CA HIS A 332 -35.28 49.49 -4.48
C HIS A 332 -33.81 49.78 -4.77
N GLY A 333 -33.34 49.47 -5.98
CA GLY A 333 -32.02 49.84 -6.49
C GLY A 333 -30.90 48.96 -5.95
N PHE A 334 -31.19 47.69 -5.65
CA PHE A 334 -30.19 46.69 -5.24
C PHE A 334 -29.31 46.23 -6.41
N ASN A 335 -29.79 46.33 -7.65
CA ASN A 335 -29.06 45.99 -8.87
C ASN A 335 -28.44 44.56 -8.86
N PHE A 336 -29.21 43.58 -8.39
CA PHE A 336 -28.79 42.18 -8.39
C PHE A 336 -28.39 41.71 -9.79
N GLN A 337 -27.31 40.93 -9.87
CA GLN A 337 -26.91 40.26 -11.10
C GLN A 337 -27.63 38.92 -11.22
N GLY A 338 -27.70 38.39 -12.45
CA GLY A 338 -28.22 37.04 -12.67
C GLY A 338 -27.37 36.00 -11.95
N GLY A 339 -28.02 35.09 -11.21
CA GLY A 339 -27.31 34.03 -10.48
C GLY A 339 -26.63 34.48 -9.17
N GLU A 340 -26.85 35.72 -8.70
CA GLU A 340 -26.27 36.23 -7.45
C GLU A 340 -26.60 35.33 -6.26
N ALA A 341 -25.60 35.05 -5.41
CA ALA A 341 -25.77 34.23 -4.22
C ALA A 341 -26.13 35.10 -3.00
N LEU A 342 -27.23 34.76 -2.34
CA LEU A 342 -27.70 35.42 -1.12
C LEU A 342 -27.75 34.45 0.06
N LEU A 343 -27.28 34.90 1.21
CA LEU A 343 -27.40 34.21 2.49
C LEU A 343 -28.72 34.62 3.13
N ILE A 344 -29.57 33.64 3.41
CA ILE A 344 -30.74 33.78 4.27
C ILE A 344 -30.39 33.24 5.65
N GLU A 345 -30.25 34.14 6.62
CA GLU A 345 -29.94 33.80 8.01
C GLU A 345 -31.14 34.11 8.90
N THR A 346 -31.69 33.08 9.56
CA THR A 346 -32.73 33.24 10.58
C THR A 346 -32.13 32.95 11.95
N ALA A 347 -32.23 33.92 12.88
CA ALA A 347 -31.76 33.73 14.25
C ALA A 347 -32.57 32.64 14.98
N GLY A 348 -31.94 31.99 15.97
CA GLY A 348 -32.61 31.07 16.88
C GLY A 348 -33.76 31.73 17.66
N ALA A 349 -34.73 30.95 18.14
CA ALA A 349 -35.83 31.49 18.97
C ALA A 349 -35.30 32.07 20.28
N THR A 350 -34.26 31.42 20.81
CA THR A 350 -33.45 31.89 21.92
C THR A 350 -31.99 32.01 21.49
N SER A 351 -31.17 32.68 22.29
CA SER A 351 -29.73 32.77 22.05
C SER A 351 -28.99 31.43 22.12
N ALA A 352 -29.64 30.39 22.66
CA ALA A 352 -29.10 29.04 22.74
C ALA A 352 -29.42 28.19 21.50
N ASP A 353 -30.41 28.60 20.70
CA ASP A 353 -30.82 27.85 19.51
C ASP A 353 -29.88 28.20 18.33
N PRO A 354 -29.46 27.20 17.54
CA PRO A 354 -28.60 27.43 16.39
C PRO A 354 -29.33 28.27 15.34
N LYS A 355 -28.58 29.13 14.66
CA LYS A 355 -29.09 29.90 13.52
C LYS A 355 -29.36 28.97 12.34
N ILE A 356 -30.44 29.23 11.61
CA ILE A 356 -30.75 28.50 10.38
C ILE A 356 -30.20 29.31 9.21
N ARG A 357 -29.27 28.73 8.45
CA ARG A 357 -28.57 29.40 7.34
C ARG A 357 -28.73 28.62 6.05
N GLU A 358 -28.96 29.32 4.96
CA GLU A 358 -29.07 28.73 3.64
C GLU A 358 -28.62 29.75 2.59
N VAL A 359 -27.91 29.28 1.57
CA VAL A 359 -27.52 30.11 0.42
C VAL A 359 -28.49 29.81 -0.70
N VAL A 360 -29.05 30.84 -1.29
CA VAL A 360 -29.93 30.75 -2.46
C VAL A 360 -29.30 31.50 -3.63
N HIS A 361 -29.41 30.95 -4.83
CA HIS A 361 -28.94 31.61 -6.05
C HIS A 361 -30.13 32.19 -6.80
N LEU A 362 -30.11 33.49 -7.02
CA LEU A 362 -31.13 34.18 -7.81
C LEU A 362 -31.23 33.59 -9.22
N LEU A 363 -32.36 33.82 -9.91
CA LEU A 363 -32.50 33.41 -11.30
C LEU A 363 -31.42 34.05 -12.20
N ASP A 364 -31.00 33.36 -13.26
CA ASP A 364 -29.96 33.85 -14.17
C ASP A 364 -30.39 35.08 -14.98
N ASP A 365 -31.71 35.27 -15.15
CA ASP A 365 -32.30 36.46 -15.79
C ASP A 365 -32.55 37.53 -14.71
N PRO A 366 -31.74 38.61 -14.63
CA PRO A 366 -31.84 39.61 -13.56
C PRO A 366 -33.21 40.30 -13.54
N THR A 367 -33.89 40.42 -14.69
CA THR A 367 -35.20 41.06 -14.78
C THR A 367 -36.33 40.24 -14.15
N LYS A 368 -36.10 38.94 -13.97
CA LYS A 368 -37.04 38.02 -13.29
C LYS A 368 -36.57 37.64 -11.90
N ALA A 369 -35.27 37.73 -11.65
CA ALA A 369 -34.64 37.49 -10.36
C ALA A 369 -35.03 38.54 -9.32
N ALA A 370 -35.14 39.81 -9.72
CA ALA A 370 -35.45 40.92 -8.85
C ALA A 370 -36.45 41.86 -9.53
N ILE A 371 -37.66 41.94 -8.98
CA ILE A 371 -38.75 42.74 -9.51
C ILE A 371 -39.03 43.85 -8.49
N GLU A 372 -38.87 45.10 -8.91
CA GLU A 372 -39.20 46.27 -8.10
C GLU A 372 -40.71 46.50 -8.11
N GLU A 373 -41.32 46.43 -6.92
CA GLU A 373 -42.75 46.61 -6.68
C GLU A 373 -42.95 47.68 -5.60
N THR A 374 -44.16 48.23 -5.46
CA THR A 374 -44.46 49.24 -4.45
C THR A 374 -45.74 48.85 -3.73
N ASP A 375 -45.73 48.91 -2.40
CA ASP A 375 -46.95 48.79 -1.59
C ASP A 375 -47.57 50.17 -1.39
N GLU A 376 -48.77 50.37 -1.97
CA GLU A 376 -49.50 51.64 -1.92
C GLU A 376 -50.46 51.76 -0.72
N LEU A 377 -50.63 50.71 0.09
CA LEU A 377 -51.71 50.62 1.09
C LEU A 377 -51.42 51.41 2.38
N PHE A 378 -50.16 51.57 2.75
CA PHE A 378 -49.74 52.28 3.96
C PHE A 378 -49.47 53.77 3.66
N ASP A 379 -49.68 54.67 4.64
CA ASP A 379 -49.64 56.16 4.49
C ASP A 379 -48.31 56.75 3.94
N SER A 380 -47.36 55.91 3.57
CA SER A 380 -46.23 56.21 2.71
C SER A 380 -45.95 54.97 1.85
N PRO A 381 -45.89 55.09 0.52
CA PRO A 381 -45.66 53.95 -0.34
C PRO A 381 -44.30 53.32 -0.01
N VAL A 382 -44.32 52.06 0.41
CA VAL A 382 -43.12 51.31 0.75
C VAL A 382 -42.58 50.69 -0.52
N THR A 383 -41.34 51.01 -0.87
CA THR A 383 -40.65 50.38 -1.99
C THR A 383 -40.19 48.99 -1.58
N VAL A 384 -40.49 47.98 -2.38
CA VAL A 384 -40.12 46.59 -2.11
C VAL A 384 -39.53 45.93 -3.35
N THR A 385 -38.61 45.01 -3.16
CA THR A 385 -38.08 44.17 -4.24
C THR A 385 -38.48 42.74 -3.98
N ARG A 386 -39.19 42.13 -4.93
CA ARG A 386 -39.44 40.69 -4.94
C ARG A 386 -38.24 39.98 -5.52
N ILE A 387 -37.62 39.11 -4.73
CA ILE A 387 -36.51 38.27 -5.17
C ILE A 387 -36.99 36.85 -5.43
N VAL A 388 -36.50 36.24 -6.51
CA VAL A 388 -36.83 34.87 -6.94
C VAL A 388 -35.54 34.11 -7.19
N TRP A 389 -35.42 32.92 -6.62
CA TRP A 389 -34.26 32.05 -6.75
C TRP A 389 -34.56 30.73 -7.44
N GLN A 390 -33.50 30.02 -7.79
CA GLN A 390 -33.58 28.76 -8.52
C GLN A 390 -34.32 27.69 -7.71
N SER A 391 -35.12 26.86 -8.38
CA SER A 391 -35.91 25.79 -7.73
C SER A 391 -35.06 24.74 -7.03
N LYS A 392 -33.78 24.59 -7.42
CA LYS A 392 -32.81 23.71 -6.76
C LYS A 392 -32.46 24.16 -5.33
N ASP A 393 -32.61 25.46 -5.06
CA ASP A 393 -32.33 26.10 -3.76
C ASP A 393 -33.62 26.40 -2.99
N ALA A 394 -34.70 25.65 -3.25
CA ALA A 394 -35.95 25.76 -2.50
C ALA A 394 -35.68 25.50 -1.00
N LEU A 395 -36.22 26.37 -0.13
CA LEU A 395 -35.86 26.39 1.29
C LEU A 395 -36.16 25.06 1.98
N LYS A 396 -35.21 24.58 2.78
CA LYS A 396 -35.40 23.30 3.49
C LYS A 396 -36.25 23.40 4.75
N PHE A 397 -36.32 24.59 5.33
CA PHE A 397 -36.97 24.84 6.62
C PHE A 397 -37.80 26.12 6.59
N ASP A 398 -38.88 26.14 7.38
CA ASP A 398 -39.70 27.33 7.62
C ASP A 398 -38.86 28.46 8.25
N ARG A 399 -39.05 29.70 7.80
CA ARG A 399 -38.35 30.91 8.27
C ARG A 399 -39.30 31.92 8.89
N ASP A 400 -38.94 32.42 10.07
CA ASP A 400 -39.62 33.56 10.69
C ASP A 400 -38.98 34.86 10.20
N LEU A 401 -39.72 35.61 9.38
CA LEU A 401 -39.19 36.80 8.70
C LEU A 401 -38.81 37.93 9.67
N THR A 402 -39.35 37.95 10.89
CA THR A 402 -38.98 38.97 11.90
C THR A 402 -37.60 38.79 12.52
N ARG A 403 -37.02 37.60 12.36
CA ARG A 403 -35.68 37.24 12.85
C ARG A 403 -34.76 36.83 11.71
N THR A 404 -35.19 37.08 10.47
CA THR A 404 -34.44 36.73 9.26
C THR A 404 -33.78 37.98 8.69
N ILE A 405 -32.52 37.84 8.30
CA ILE A 405 -31.78 38.85 7.55
C ILE A 405 -31.24 38.23 6.28
N LEU A 406 -31.08 39.05 5.24
CA LEU A 406 -30.44 38.68 4.01
C LEU A 406 -29.10 39.41 3.87
N ALA A 407 -28.09 38.71 3.39
CA ALA A 407 -26.79 39.28 3.08
C ALA A 407 -26.27 38.70 1.76
N GLY A 408 -25.50 39.49 1.01
CA GLY A 408 -24.74 39.02 -0.15
C GLY A 408 -23.25 39.07 0.17
N ASN A 409 -22.43 39.53 -0.79
CA ASN A 409 -20.97 39.61 -0.65
C ASN A 409 -20.35 38.27 -0.20
N LEU A 410 -20.88 37.17 -0.76
CA LEU A 410 -20.47 35.82 -0.43
C LEU A 410 -19.28 35.41 -1.30
N ILE A 411 -18.11 35.31 -0.69
CA ILE A 411 -16.85 35.05 -1.39
C ILE A 411 -16.25 33.73 -0.89
N PRO A 412 -15.95 32.76 -1.78
CA PRO A 412 -15.33 31.52 -1.38
C PRO A 412 -13.92 31.78 -0.83
N ALA A 413 -13.50 30.97 0.13
CA ALA A 413 -12.16 31.03 0.69
C ALA A 413 -11.56 29.64 0.91
N THR A 414 -10.25 29.58 0.76
CA THR A 414 -9.44 28.38 0.90
C THR A 414 -8.40 28.60 2.00
N GLN A 415 -8.24 27.61 2.88
CA GLN A 415 -7.25 27.63 3.95
C GLN A 415 -5.82 27.72 3.39
N GLY A 416 -4.99 28.55 4.02
CA GLY A 416 -3.58 28.69 3.72
C GLY A 416 -3.25 29.97 2.96
N ARG A 417 -1.96 30.25 2.84
CA ARG A 417 -1.39 31.44 2.22
C ARG A 417 -0.61 31.10 0.95
N ARG A 418 -0.74 31.94 -0.06
CA ARG A 418 0.00 31.85 -1.31
C ARG A 418 1.37 32.51 -1.19
N TYR A 419 2.35 31.84 -1.76
CA TYR A 419 3.71 32.34 -1.92
C TYR A 419 4.09 32.24 -3.39
N THR A 420 4.72 33.30 -3.89
CA THR A 420 5.30 33.34 -5.22
C THR A 420 6.80 33.46 -5.11
N GLU A 421 7.53 32.60 -5.80
CA GLU A 421 8.99 32.65 -5.88
C GLU A 421 9.48 32.33 -7.28
N SER A 422 10.66 32.85 -7.62
CA SER A 422 11.30 32.62 -8.92
C SER A 422 12.62 31.90 -8.75
N PHE A 423 12.93 31.01 -9.71
CA PHE A 423 14.17 30.26 -9.78
C PHE A 423 14.62 30.08 -11.22
N THR A 424 15.87 29.63 -11.40
CA THR A 424 16.45 29.40 -12.73
C THR A 424 17.02 27.99 -12.82
N ILE A 425 16.96 27.40 -14.00
CA ILE A 425 17.74 26.21 -14.33
C ILE A 425 19.20 26.63 -14.45
N PRO A 426 20.14 25.96 -13.77
CA PRO A 426 21.56 26.30 -13.86
C PRO A 426 22.06 26.15 -15.30
N LEU A 427 23.01 27.01 -15.67
CA LEU A 427 23.75 26.89 -16.92
C LEU A 427 24.76 25.74 -16.82
N ASP A 428 25.07 25.08 -17.93
CA ASP A 428 26.07 24.00 -17.98
C ASP A 428 27.46 24.48 -17.53
N GLU A 429 27.80 25.73 -17.85
CA GLU A 429 29.00 26.39 -17.34
C GLU A 429 28.64 27.40 -16.26
N PRO A 430 29.36 27.42 -15.11
CA PRO A 430 29.09 28.35 -14.03
C PRO A 430 29.32 29.80 -14.51
N PRO A 431 28.34 30.70 -14.36
CA PRO A 431 28.45 32.07 -14.83
C PRO A 431 29.56 32.82 -14.07
N SER A 432 30.23 33.76 -14.77
CA SER A 432 31.26 34.64 -14.19
C SER A 432 30.71 35.57 -13.10
N ILE A 433 29.40 35.78 -13.07
CA ILE A 433 28.66 36.55 -12.09
C ILE A 433 27.72 35.59 -11.35
N PRO A 434 27.65 35.63 -10.00
CA PRO A 434 26.71 34.81 -9.25
C PRO A 434 25.26 35.04 -9.73
N PRO A 435 24.47 33.99 -9.91
CA PRO A 435 23.08 34.11 -10.34
C PRO A 435 22.28 34.93 -9.31
N THR A 436 21.41 35.80 -9.80
CA THR A 436 20.53 36.65 -8.97
C THR A 436 19.34 35.87 -8.41
N LEU A 437 18.92 34.82 -9.10
CA LEU A 437 17.85 33.91 -8.69
C LEU A 437 18.44 32.60 -8.11
N PRO A 438 17.72 31.94 -7.18
CA PRO A 438 18.08 30.60 -6.74
C PRO A 438 18.09 29.64 -7.93
N GLN A 439 19.03 28.70 -7.91
CA GLN A 439 19.17 27.70 -8.96
C GLN A 439 18.49 26.39 -8.57
N ALA A 440 17.91 25.70 -9.56
CA ALA A 440 17.47 24.32 -9.40
C ALA A 440 18.68 23.40 -9.12
N LEU A 441 18.46 22.38 -8.29
CA LEU A 441 19.38 21.29 -8.05
C LEU A 441 19.45 20.39 -9.28
N VAL A 442 20.67 20.05 -9.70
CA VAL A 442 20.93 19.07 -10.77
C VAL A 442 21.33 17.74 -10.15
N ARG A 443 20.68 16.66 -10.57
CA ARG A 443 21.08 15.28 -10.28
C ARG A 443 21.15 14.48 -11.57
N THR A 444 21.80 13.33 -11.53
CA THR A 444 21.79 12.37 -12.63
C THR A 444 20.40 11.76 -12.77
N GLY A 445 19.82 11.84 -13.97
CA GLY A 445 18.49 11.31 -14.28
C GLY A 445 18.44 9.79 -14.32
N ALA A 446 17.23 9.23 -14.21
CA ALA A 446 17.02 7.78 -14.19
C ALA A 446 17.39 7.09 -15.52
N ASN A 447 17.28 7.82 -16.63
CA ASN A 447 17.63 7.36 -17.98
C ASN A 447 19.06 7.73 -18.39
N SER A 448 19.91 8.12 -17.44
CA SER A 448 21.30 8.46 -17.71
C SER A 448 22.14 7.20 -17.98
N THR A 449 23.00 7.29 -18.98
CA THR A 449 24.06 6.32 -19.25
C THR A 449 25.43 6.98 -19.07
N PRO A 450 26.54 6.21 -18.93
CA PRO A 450 27.88 6.79 -18.86
C PRO A 450 28.26 7.64 -20.10
N ASP A 451 27.68 7.32 -21.26
CA ASP A 451 27.94 8.01 -22.53
C ASP A 451 26.97 9.18 -22.79
N ASP A 452 25.79 9.17 -22.13
CA ASP A 452 24.75 10.19 -22.24
C ASP A 452 24.17 10.51 -20.86
N VAL A 453 24.70 11.55 -20.24
CA VAL A 453 24.30 11.99 -18.90
C VAL A 453 23.09 12.90 -19.00
N THR A 454 21.91 12.35 -18.78
CA THR A 454 20.67 13.12 -18.73
C THR A 454 20.52 13.81 -17.37
N PRO A 455 20.37 15.14 -17.31
CA PRO A 455 20.17 15.85 -16.06
C PRO A 455 18.73 15.71 -15.57
N GLN A 456 18.55 15.65 -14.26
CA GLN A 456 17.27 15.78 -13.57
C GLN A 456 17.29 17.08 -12.76
N TYR A 457 16.42 18.01 -13.14
CA TYR A 457 16.25 19.27 -12.45
C TYR A 457 15.22 19.16 -11.32
N LEU A 458 15.60 19.65 -10.14
CA LEU A 458 14.82 19.61 -8.92
C LEU A 458 14.79 21.00 -8.28
N TYR A 459 13.63 21.50 -7.85
CA TYR A 459 13.54 22.75 -7.11
C TYR A 459 12.73 22.59 -5.82
N THR A 460 13.40 22.69 -4.67
CA THR A 460 12.75 22.62 -3.35
C THR A 460 12.09 23.96 -3.01
N LEU A 461 10.79 23.91 -2.72
CA LEU A 461 10.00 25.07 -2.33
C LEU A 461 10.46 25.60 -0.96
N ARG A 462 10.61 26.91 -0.84
CA ARG A 462 11.29 27.52 0.33
C ARG A 462 10.37 27.90 1.48
N ASN A 463 9.06 28.08 1.26
CA ASN A 463 8.14 28.57 2.29
C ASN A 463 7.40 27.46 3.05
N GLY A 464 7.46 26.21 2.57
CA GLY A 464 6.86 25.05 3.24
C GLY A 464 6.29 24.02 2.28
N ALA A 465 5.67 22.99 2.84
CA ALA A 465 4.95 21.97 2.08
C ALA A 465 3.68 22.56 1.45
N ILE A 466 3.36 22.10 0.24
CA ILE A 466 2.19 22.53 -0.49
C ILE A 466 0.93 21.94 0.12
N VAL A 467 -0.15 22.68 -0.06
CA VAL A 467 -1.49 22.25 0.29
C VAL A 467 -2.17 21.62 -0.92
N TRP A 468 -3.03 20.65 -0.66
CA TRP A 468 -3.84 20.00 -1.70
C TRP A 468 -5.32 20.34 -1.52
N LEU A 469 -6.08 20.38 -2.60
CA LEU A 469 -7.53 20.56 -2.57
C LEU A 469 -8.23 19.22 -2.76
N GLY A 470 -9.12 18.89 -1.82
CA GLY A 470 -10.10 17.83 -2.02
C GLY A 470 -11.05 18.20 -3.17
N GLN A 471 -11.45 17.20 -3.94
CA GLN A 471 -12.46 17.36 -4.99
C GLN A 471 -13.85 17.06 -4.44
N ASP A 472 -14.89 17.49 -5.18
CA ASP A 472 -16.29 17.27 -4.80
C ASP A 472 -16.63 15.78 -4.71
N ASP A 473 -16.00 14.95 -5.54
CA ASP A 473 -16.01 13.49 -5.41
C ASP A 473 -14.90 13.05 -4.42
N PRO A 474 -15.26 12.46 -3.26
CA PRO A 474 -14.28 11.96 -2.29
C PRO A 474 -13.38 10.84 -2.82
N GLU A 475 -13.75 10.15 -3.89
CA GLU A 475 -12.92 9.11 -4.52
C GLU A 475 -11.83 9.69 -5.44
N MET A 476 -12.00 10.93 -5.90
CA MET A 476 -11.01 11.58 -6.74
C MET A 476 -9.82 12.05 -5.89
N ALA A 477 -8.61 11.84 -6.43
CA ALA A 477 -7.40 12.27 -5.76
C ALA A 477 -7.37 13.80 -5.64
N PRO A 478 -6.89 14.34 -4.52
CA PRO A 478 -6.79 15.78 -4.35
C PRO A 478 -5.78 16.38 -5.34
N LEU A 479 -5.98 17.64 -5.70
CA LEU A 479 -5.10 18.38 -6.62
C LEU A 479 -4.15 19.29 -5.86
N PRO A 480 -2.89 19.44 -6.29
CA PRO A 480 -1.96 20.32 -5.61
C PRO A 480 -2.26 21.79 -5.93
N GLU A 481 -2.18 22.66 -4.93
CA GLU A 481 -2.32 24.11 -5.11
C GLU A 481 -0.96 24.72 -5.50
N ILE A 482 -0.58 24.49 -6.76
CA ILE A 482 0.66 24.98 -7.34
C ILE A 482 0.46 25.36 -8.80
N LEU A 483 1.04 26.50 -9.17
CA LEU A 483 1.12 27.01 -10.53
C LEU A 483 2.60 27.21 -10.85
N LEU A 484 3.07 26.59 -11.93
CA LEU A 484 4.42 26.76 -12.44
C LEU A 484 4.35 27.40 -13.82
N GLN A 485 4.99 28.56 -13.96
CA GLN A 485 5.04 29.31 -15.21
C GLN A 485 6.49 29.60 -15.57
N GLN A 486 6.85 29.39 -16.82
CA GLN A 486 8.10 29.89 -17.37
C GLN A 486 7.93 31.38 -17.66
N ASN A 487 9.01 32.17 -17.55
CA ASN A 487 8.97 33.62 -17.80
C ASN A 487 8.53 34.00 -19.23
N THR A 488 8.51 33.05 -20.16
CA THR A 488 7.91 33.18 -21.50
C THR A 488 6.38 33.23 -21.49
N GLY A 489 5.74 33.02 -20.33
CA GLY A 489 4.29 32.94 -20.15
C GLY A 489 3.72 31.53 -20.31
N GLN A 490 4.57 30.53 -20.59
CA GLN A 490 4.14 29.14 -20.76
C GLN A 490 3.90 28.47 -19.41
N ALA A 491 2.69 27.93 -19.23
CA ALA A 491 2.33 27.19 -18.02
C ALA A 491 2.74 25.73 -18.15
N TRP A 492 3.38 25.22 -17.08
CA TRP A 492 3.72 23.81 -16.95
C TRP A 492 2.59 23.10 -16.19
N ILE A 493 2.25 21.90 -16.64
CA ILE A 493 1.11 21.13 -16.14
C ILE A 493 1.61 20.14 -15.10
N TRP A 494 0.96 20.13 -13.94
CA TRP A 494 1.24 19.11 -12.95
C TRP A 494 0.80 17.72 -13.44
N ARG A 495 1.69 16.75 -13.31
CA ARG A 495 1.40 15.32 -13.51
C ARG A 495 1.72 14.57 -12.23
N ARG A 496 0.80 13.68 -11.84
CA ARG A 496 0.99 12.80 -10.67
C ARG A 496 2.23 11.93 -10.84
N LYS A 497 2.35 11.27 -11.99
CA LYS A 497 3.52 10.49 -12.40
C LYS A 497 4.00 11.07 -13.73
N LEU A 498 5.29 11.37 -13.84
CA LEU A 498 5.84 11.81 -15.12
C LEU A 498 5.73 10.74 -16.21
N LEU A 499 5.57 9.45 -15.84
CA LEU A 499 5.27 8.38 -16.79
C LEU A 499 3.95 8.60 -17.56
N ASP A 500 3.03 9.39 -17.01
CA ASP A 500 1.76 9.74 -17.66
C ASP A 500 1.91 10.94 -18.61
N ALA A 501 3.09 11.57 -18.66
CA ALA A 501 3.39 12.72 -19.49
C ALA A 501 3.95 12.30 -20.86
N ASN A 502 3.59 13.04 -21.91
CA ASN A 502 4.17 12.83 -23.22
C ASN A 502 5.62 13.40 -23.30
N PRO A 503 6.48 12.94 -24.24
CA PRO A 503 7.89 13.34 -24.34
C PRO A 503 8.19 14.84 -24.53
N PHE A 504 7.18 15.65 -24.89
CA PHE A 504 7.28 17.10 -25.08
C PHE A 504 6.22 17.87 -24.30
N GLU A 505 5.59 17.21 -23.36
CA GLU A 505 4.63 17.87 -22.50
C GLU A 505 5.40 18.66 -21.43
N MET A 506 5.20 19.98 -21.38
CA MET A 506 5.67 20.86 -20.30
C MET A 506 5.03 20.42 -18.98
N ALA A 507 5.60 19.38 -18.36
CA ALA A 507 5.03 18.69 -17.23
C ALA A 507 6.01 18.62 -16.07
N PHE A 508 5.48 18.70 -14.87
CA PHE A 508 6.27 18.52 -13.64
C PHE A 508 5.53 17.64 -12.65
N ALA A 509 6.30 16.96 -11.80
CA ALA A 509 5.79 16.23 -10.64
C ALA A 509 6.26 16.90 -9.35
N ILE A 510 5.66 16.47 -8.24
CA ILE A 510 5.99 16.97 -6.90
C ILE A 510 6.40 15.78 -6.06
N ASP A 511 7.59 15.86 -5.50
CA ASP A 511 8.11 14.87 -4.57
C ASP A 511 8.10 15.47 -3.15
N PRO A 512 7.54 14.76 -2.15
CA PRO A 512 7.42 15.24 -0.76
C PRO A 512 8.76 15.13 -0.02
N VAL A 513 9.75 15.85 -0.52
CA VAL A 513 11.11 15.89 0.01
C VAL A 513 11.62 17.31 -0.03
N SER A 514 12.48 17.65 0.93
CA SER A 514 13.27 18.88 0.93
C SER A 514 14.75 18.56 0.74
N PHE A 515 15.41 19.27 -0.18
CA PHE A 515 16.85 19.24 -0.35
C PHE A 515 17.45 20.52 0.21
N ARG A 516 18.49 20.39 1.04
CA ARG A 516 19.25 21.53 1.55
C ARG A 516 20.70 21.45 1.10
N ARG A 517 21.32 22.61 1.02
CA ARG A 517 22.76 22.75 0.86
C ARG A 517 23.47 22.33 2.15
N ILE A 518 24.41 21.38 2.06
CA ILE A 518 25.18 20.88 3.22
C ILE A 518 26.64 21.32 3.17
N ALA A 519 27.26 21.31 1.99
CA ALA A 519 28.68 21.61 1.86
C ALA A 519 29.01 22.29 0.53
N LEU A 520 30.22 22.82 0.46
CA LEU A 520 30.90 23.19 -0.78
C LEU A 520 32.00 22.17 -1.02
N ASN A 521 32.02 21.59 -2.21
CA ASN A 521 33.11 20.74 -2.65
C ASN A 521 34.36 21.58 -2.93
N SER A 522 35.52 20.94 -3.03
CA SER A 522 36.80 21.59 -3.34
C SER A 522 36.80 22.30 -4.70
N ASP A 523 35.97 21.84 -5.63
CA ASP A 523 35.72 22.45 -6.95
C ASP A 523 34.71 23.60 -6.91
N ARG A 524 34.25 24.01 -5.71
CA ARG A 524 33.21 25.01 -5.45
C ARG A 524 31.79 24.60 -5.89
N SER A 525 31.58 23.37 -6.32
CA SER A 525 30.22 22.85 -6.52
C SER A 525 29.50 22.74 -5.18
N VAL A 526 28.19 22.98 -5.19
CA VAL A 526 27.37 22.96 -3.98
C VAL A 526 26.80 21.56 -3.79
N MET A 527 27.07 20.95 -2.64
CA MET A 527 26.50 19.66 -2.28
C MET A 527 25.12 19.86 -1.65
N PHE A 528 24.11 19.22 -2.22
CA PHE A 528 22.76 19.14 -1.67
C PHE A 528 22.46 17.72 -1.20
N ASP A 529 21.91 17.60 0.00
CA ASP A 529 21.38 16.34 0.49
C ASP A 529 19.98 16.54 1.04
N TYR A 530 19.30 15.42 1.20
CA TYR A 530 17.98 15.33 1.80
C TYR A 530 18.02 15.83 3.24
N ASP A 531 17.16 16.80 3.55
CA ASP A 531 17.01 17.33 4.91
C ASP A 531 15.90 16.59 5.65
N SER A 532 14.68 16.67 5.11
CA SER A 532 13.48 16.17 5.77
C SER A 532 12.31 15.94 4.81
N ASP A 533 11.27 15.28 5.31
CA ASP A 533 9.97 15.14 4.65
C ASP A 533 9.09 16.40 4.83
N ALA A 534 9.62 17.49 5.42
CA ALA A 534 8.85 18.69 5.80
C ALA A 534 8.75 19.75 4.68
N GLY A 535 8.94 19.35 3.42
CA GLY A 535 8.83 20.24 2.26
C GLY A 535 8.60 19.47 0.98
N ASP A 536 8.32 20.21 -0.09
CA ASP A 536 8.03 19.66 -1.41
C ASP A 536 9.05 20.15 -2.42
N THR A 537 9.39 19.28 -3.37
CA THR A 537 10.34 19.54 -4.45
C THR A 537 9.66 19.31 -5.79
N ILE A 538 9.70 20.33 -6.65
CA ILE A 538 9.33 20.21 -8.06
C ILE A 538 10.37 19.34 -8.76
N ARG A 539 9.89 18.35 -9.51
CA ARG A 539 10.70 17.50 -10.37
C ARG A 539 10.25 17.63 -11.82
N PHE A 540 11.18 18.00 -12.68
CA PHE A 540 10.94 18.12 -14.11
C PHE A 540 11.07 16.79 -14.85
N GLY A 541 10.55 16.76 -16.08
CA GLY A 541 10.75 15.66 -17.01
C GLY A 541 12.20 15.47 -17.42
N ASP A 542 12.51 14.32 -18.00
CA ASP A 542 13.84 13.94 -18.48
C ASP A 542 13.95 13.92 -20.01
N GLY A 543 12.94 14.45 -20.71
CA GLY A 543 12.85 14.45 -22.18
C GLY A 543 12.24 13.16 -22.77
N THR A 544 12.14 12.08 -21.98
CA THR A 544 11.36 10.88 -22.36
C THR A 544 9.97 10.95 -21.77
N PHE A 545 9.88 11.37 -20.50
CA PHE A 545 8.66 11.47 -19.72
C PHE A 545 8.48 12.91 -19.24
N GLY A 546 7.84 13.72 -20.07
CA GLY A 546 7.77 15.17 -19.90
C GLY A 546 8.99 15.90 -20.47
N GLU A 547 8.80 17.16 -20.81
CA GLU A 547 9.82 18.04 -21.37
C GLU A 547 10.94 18.31 -20.36
N LEU A 548 12.18 18.31 -20.85
CA LEU A 548 13.37 18.71 -20.10
C LEU A 548 13.59 20.22 -20.28
N PRO A 549 13.53 21.04 -19.21
CA PRO A 549 13.86 22.47 -19.29
C PRO A 549 15.25 22.73 -19.85
N ASN A 550 15.42 23.85 -20.56
CA ASN A 550 16.72 24.26 -21.07
C ASN A 550 17.55 24.93 -19.95
N PRO A 551 18.88 24.75 -19.94
CA PRO A 551 19.77 25.52 -19.09
C PRO A 551 19.54 27.03 -19.24
N GLY A 552 19.37 27.74 -18.13
CA GLY A 552 19.06 29.18 -18.11
C GLY A 552 17.57 29.53 -18.16
N ASP A 553 16.67 28.55 -18.33
CA ASP A 553 15.23 28.81 -18.24
C ASP A 553 14.87 29.32 -16.84
N THR A 554 13.98 30.32 -16.82
CA THR A 554 13.54 30.98 -15.59
C THR A 554 12.07 30.69 -15.34
N PHE A 555 11.77 30.30 -14.11
CA PHE A 555 10.46 29.87 -13.67
C PHE A 555 9.97 30.74 -12.53
N GLN A 556 8.67 31.01 -12.52
CA GLN A 556 7.93 31.54 -11.41
C GLN A 556 6.95 30.46 -10.93
N VAL A 557 7.04 30.13 -9.65
CA VAL A 557 6.13 29.19 -9.00
C VAL A 557 5.28 29.95 -7.98
N THR A 558 3.96 29.75 -8.05
CA THR A 558 3.01 30.22 -7.04
C THR A 558 2.35 29.01 -6.41
N TYR A 559 2.42 28.87 -5.09
CA TYR A 559 1.87 27.72 -4.37
C TYR A 559 1.27 28.13 -3.03
N ARG A 560 0.39 27.27 -2.51
CA ARG A 560 -0.26 27.49 -1.22
C ARG A 560 0.38 26.67 -0.12
N VAL A 561 0.62 27.30 1.03
CA VAL A 561 1.13 26.68 2.27
C VAL A 561 0.12 26.91 3.39
N GLY A 562 -0.02 25.96 4.33
CA GLY A 562 -0.97 26.05 5.44
C GLY A 562 -2.26 25.29 5.15
N GLY A 563 -2.26 23.99 5.47
CA GLY A 563 -3.40 23.08 5.27
C GLY A 563 -3.58 22.18 6.49
N GLY A 564 -4.34 21.10 6.36
CA GLY A 564 -4.52 20.11 7.41
C GLY A 564 -5.85 20.25 8.17
N ALA A 565 -6.02 19.40 9.17
CA ALA A 565 -7.26 19.31 9.94
C ALA A 565 -7.57 20.59 10.75
N ILE A 566 -6.53 21.38 11.07
CA ILE A 566 -6.64 22.66 11.78
C ILE A 566 -7.49 23.71 11.02
N GLY A 567 -7.65 23.53 9.70
CA GLY A 567 -8.50 24.38 8.87
C GLY A 567 -10.00 24.23 9.12
N ASN A 568 -10.43 23.17 9.80
CA ASN A 568 -11.85 22.91 10.03
C ASN A 568 -12.38 23.76 11.19
N VAL A 569 -12.61 25.04 10.92
CA VAL A 569 -13.13 26.00 11.91
C VAL A 569 -14.66 26.05 11.88
N THR A 570 -15.27 26.33 13.04
CA THR A 570 -16.72 26.44 13.18
C THR A 570 -17.26 27.65 12.43
N ALA A 571 -18.58 27.71 12.24
CA ALA A 571 -19.21 28.92 11.72
C ALA A 571 -18.93 30.14 12.64
N ASP A 572 -18.85 31.33 12.02
CA ASP A 572 -18.50 32.61 12.63
C ASP A 572 -17.13 32.68 13.34
N ALA A 573 -16.22 31.74 13.08
CA ALA A 573 -14.87 31.72 13.65
C ALA A 573 -13.86 32.63 12.92
N ILE A 574 -14.00 32.79 11.61
CA ILE A 574 -13.14 33.63 10.77
C ILE A 574 -13.62 35.07 10.90
N THR A 575 -12.89 35.89 11.66
CA THR A 575 -13.34 37.26 12.01
C THR A 575 -12.27 38.32 11.81
N ARG A 576 -11.02 37.92 11.57
CA ARG A 576 -9.89 38.86 11.43
C ARG A 576 -9.54 39.04 9.96
N VAL A 577 -9.36 40.29 9.57
CA VAL A 577 -8.82 40.68 8.27
C VAL A 577 -7.46 41.33 8.51
N ASP A 578 -6.55 41.22 7.53
CA ASP A 578 -5.31 41.98 7.56
C ASP A 578 -5.60 43.48 7.76
N PRO A 579 -5.03 44.15 8.78
CA PRO A 579 -5.31 45.56 9.09
C PRO A 579 -4.88 46.53 7.98
N THR A 580 -4.05 46.11 7.02
CA THR A 580 -3.69 46.91 5.84
C THR A 580 -4.84 47.08 4.85
N VAL A 581 -5.87 46.23 4.94
CA VAL A 581 -7.03 46.23 4.04
C VAL A 581 -8.09 47.16 4.61
N THR A 582 -8.21 48.35 4.01
CA THR A 582 -9.14 49.38 4.51
C THR A 582 -10.56 49.28 3.96
N ASP A 583 -10.79 48.45 2.94
CA ASP A 583 -12.06 48.39 2.21
C ASP A 583 -13.11 47.51 2.91
N VAL A 584 -12.67 46.64 3.81
CA VAL A 584 -13.51 45.71 4.57
C VAL A 584 -13.81 46.27 5.96
N VAL A 585 -15.08 46.19 6.36
CA VAL A 585 -15.56 46.55 7.71
C VAL A 585 -15.52 45.34 8.63
N SER A 586 -16.08 44.21 8.18
CA SER A 586 -16.11 42.94 8.91
C SER A 586 -16.10 41.76 7.96
N VAL A 587 -15.64 40.61 8.46
CA VAL A 587 -15.74 39.32 7.78
C VAL A 587 -16.30 38.28 8.75
N THR A 588 -17.09 37.35 8.25
CA THR A 588 -17.49 36.13 8.95
C THR A 588 -17.53 34.95 7.99
N ASN A 589 -17.48 33.73 8.49
CA ASN A 589 -17.85 32.53 7.73
C ASN A 589 -19.24 32.02 8.20
N PRO A 590 -20.32 32.22 7.43
CA PRO A 590 -21.65 31.74 7.82
C PRO A 590 -21.72 30.22 8.00
N PHE A 591 -20.90 29.46 7.28
CA PHE A 591 -20.82 28.00 7.36
C PHE A 591 -19.47 27.57 7.93
N PRO A 592 -19.39 26.42 8.62
CA PRO A 592 -18.10 25.89 9.05
C PRO A 592 -17.18 25.67 7.85
N ALA A 593 -15.88 25.87 8.04
CA ALA A 593 -14.89 25.46 7.07
C ALA A 593 -14.72 23.94 7.15
N THR A 594 -14.71 23.27 6.01
CA THR A 594 -14.64 21.80 5.93
C THR A 594 -13.72 21.36 4.81
N GLY A 595 -13.28 20.09 4.84
CA GLY A 595 -12.40 19.51 3.82
C GLY A 595 -10.92 19.53 4.18
N GLY A 596 -10.54 20.17 5.29
CA GLY A 596 -9.18 20.11 5.83
C GLY A 596 -8.90 18.74 6.42
N SER A 597 -7.80 18.10 6.03
CA SER A 597 -7.37 16.81 6.58
C SER A 597 -5.86 16.77 6.64
N ASP A 598 -5.32 16.21 7.71
CA ASP A 598 -3.89 15.94 7.76
C ASP A 598 -3.50 14.87 6.76
N ALA A 599 -2.22 14.87 6.41
CA ALA A 599 -1.61 13.84 5.59
C ALA A 599 -1.78 12.47 6.25
N GLU A 600 -1.95 11.43 5.44
CA GLU A 600 -2.16 10.08 5.97
C GLU A 600 -0.98 9.61 6.83
N SER A 601 -1.27 9.08 8.01
CA SER A 601 -0.25 8.64 8.96
C SER A 601 0.51 7.41 8.44
N ALA A 602 1.78 7.28 8.84
CA ALA A 602 2.65 6.17 8.46
C ALA A 602 2.02 4.80 8.76
N GLU A 603 1.41 4.62 9.93
CA GLU A 603 0.75 3.38 10.32
C GLU A 603 -0.43 3.03 9.40
N LYS A 604 -1.21 4.04 9.00
CA LYS A 604 -2.34 3.83 8.10
C LYS A 604 -1.87 3.44 6.69
N VAL A 605 -0.80 4.07 6.19
CA VAL A 605 -0.15 3.67 4.93
C VAL A 605 0.33 2.22 4.99
N ARG A 606 1.04 1.82 6.06
CA ARG A 606 1.53 0.44 6.25
C ARG A 606 0.40 -0.59 6.22
N ARG A 607 -0.76 -0.25 6.80
CA ARG A 607 -1.92 -1.13 6.84
C ARG A 607 -2.70 -1.18 5.52
N LEU A 608 -2.90 -0.05 4.87
CA LEU A 608 -3.78 0.06 3.69
C LEU A 608 -3.05 -0.26 2.38
N ALA A 609 -1.79 0.12 2.21
CA ALA A 609 -1.08 -0.08 0.95
C ALA A 609 -1.06 -1.54 0.48
N PRO A 610 -0.76 -2.55 1.33
CA PRO A 610 -0.79 -3.96 0.91
C PRO A 610 -2.20 -4.47 0.57
N GLN A 611 -3.25 -3.85 1.13
CA GLN A 611 -4.64 -4.22 0.89
C GLN A 611 -5.21 -3.55 -0.36
N ALA A 612 -4.67 -2.39 -0.76
CA ALA A 612 -5.18 -1.58 -1.87
C ALA A 612 -5.28 -2.37 -3.19
N PHE A 613 -4.21 -3.11 -3.55
CA PHE A 613 -4.19 -3.96 -4.74
C PHE A 613 -5.23 -5.10 -4.69
N ARG A 614 -5.60 -5.57 -3.50
CA ARG A 614 -6.64 -6.60 -3.33
C ARG A 614 -8.06 -6.01 -3.39
N ALA A 615 -8.21 -4.78 -2.89
CA ALA A 615 -9.50 -4.11 -2.76
C ALA A 615 -10.04 -3.59 -4.10
N LYS A 616 -9.19 -2.96 -4.93
CA LYS A 616 -9.55 -2.47 -6.26
C LYS A 616 -8.79 -3.27 -7.33
N GLN A 617 -9.45 -4.27 -7.91
CA GLN A 617 -8.89 -5.04 -9.01
C GLN A 617 -9.38 -4.50 -10.35
N PHE A 618 -8.48 -3.99 -11.19
CA PHE A 618 -8.82 -3.51 -12.54
C PHE A 618 -8.99 -4.62 -13.59
N ARG A 619 -9.13 -5.86 -13.15
CA ARG A 619 -9.37 -7.02 -14.00
C ARG A 619 -10.35 -7.96 -13.33
N ALA A 620 -11.22 -8.58 -14.12
CA ALA A 620 -12.12 -9.62 -13.68
C ALA A 620 -11.72 -10.96 -14.31
N VAL A 621 -11.41 -11.95 -13.48
CA VAL A 621 -10.97 -13.28 -13.92
C VAL A 621 -11.98 -14.34 -13.52
N ARG A 622 -12.44 -14.32 -12.27
CA ARG A 622 -13.42 -15.24 -11.72
C ARG A 622 -14.82 -14.67 -11.76
N ALA A 623 -15.83 -15.52 -11.57
CA ALA A 623 -17.22 -15.09 -11.65
C ALA A 623 -17.51 -14.04 -10.58
N GLU A 624 -16.94 -14.19 -9.39
CA GLU A 624 -17.07 -13.28 -8.28
C GLU A 624 -16.49 -11.89 -8.59
N ASP A 625 -15.43 -11.82 -9.41
CA ASP A 625 -14.83 -10.54 -9.80
C ASP A 625 -15.77 -9.74 -10.72
N TYR A 626 -16.43 -10.42 -11.67
CA TYR A 626 -17.45 -9.79 -12.53
C TYR A 626 -18.68 -9.37 -11.73
N GLN A 627 -19.08 -10.16 -10.72
CA GLN A 627 -20.18 -9.82 -9.82
C GLN A 627 -19.83 -8.57 -8.97
N ALA A 628 -18.63 -8.53 -8.40
CA ALA A 628 -18.15 -7.39 -7.61
C ALA A 628 -18.02 -6.13 -8.47
N ALA A 629 -17.52 -6.25 -9.70
CA ALA A 629 -17.49 -5.15 -10.65
C ALA A 629 -18.90 -4.64 -10.98
N ALA A 630 -19.87 -5.54 -11.25
CA ALA A 630 -21.25 -5.12 -11.50
C ALA A 630 -21.87 -4.42 -10.27
N GLN A 631 -21.62 -4.94 -9.07
CA GLN A 631 -22.12 -4.39 -7.79
C GLN A 631 -21.45 -3.07 -7.38
N SER A 632 -20.41 -2.62 -8.08
CA SER A 632 -19.86 -1.28 -7.85
C SER A 632 -20.77 -0.18 -8.42
N LEU A 633 -21.74 -0.52 -9.29
CA LEU A 633 -22.73 0.43 -9.78
C LEU A 633 -23.84 0.62 -8.72
N PRO A 634 -24.17 1.86 -8.32
CA PRO A 634 -25.14 2.11 -7.24
C PRO A 634 -26.54 1.54 -7.48
N TRP A 635 -26.93 1.36 -8.74
CA TRP A 635 -28.23 0.80 -9.12
C TRP A 635 -28.25 -0.73 -9.15
N VAL A 636 -27.11 -1.43 -8.98
CA VAL A 636 -27.06 -2.89 -8.96
C VAL A 636 -27.09 -3.38 -7.50
N GLN A 637 -28.16 -4.06 -7.11
CA GLN A 637 -28.27 -4.62 -5.76
C GLN A 637 -27.40 -5.86 -5.59
N ARG A 638 -27.49 -6.80 -6.54
CA ARG A 638 -26.65 -7.99 -6.65
C ARG A 638 -26.41 -8.34 -8.11
N ALA A 639 -25.45 -9.21 -8.36
CA ALA A 639 -25.17 -9.72 -9.69
C ALA A 639 -24.83 -11.20 -9.64
N GLY A 640 -25.26 -11.95 -10.65
CA GLY A 640 -24.86 -13.33 -10.88
C GLY A 640 -24.02 -13.43 -12.14
N THR A 641 -22.91 -14.16 -12.10
CA THR A 641 -22.06 -14.39 -13.28
C THR A 641 -21.82 -15.88 -13.49
N VAL A 642 -21.95 -16.32 -14.74
CA VAL A 642 -21.63 -17.68 -15.16
C VAL A 642 -20.77 -17.66 -16.42
N PHE A 643 -19.69 -18.45 -16.42
CA PHE A 643 -18.91 -18.70 -17.62
C PHE A 643 -19.50 -19.86 -18.42
N ARG A 644 -19.66 -19.67 -19.72
CA ARG A 644 -20.11 -20.72 -20.63
C ARG A 644 -19.23 -20.77 -21.87
N TRP A 645 -18.91 -21.98 -22.31
CA TRP A 645 -18.25 -22.18 -23.59
C TRP A 645 -19.26 -21.98 -24.72
N THR A 646 -19.04 -21.00 -25.59
CA THR A 646 -19.93 -20.68 -26.71
C THR A 646 -19.47 -21.29 -28.05
N GLY A 647 -18.44 -22.13 -28.01
CA GLY A 647 -17.86 -22.81 -29.16
C GLY A 647 -16.44 -22.32 -29.46
N SER A 648 -16.28 -21.01 -29.64
CA SER A 648 -14.99 -20.40 -30.02
C SER A 648 -14.16 -19.91 -28.82
N TRP A 649 -14.80 -19.50 -27.72
CA TRP A 649 -14.12 -19.05 -26.51
C TRP A 649 -15.01 -19.19 -25.27
N LEU A 650 -14.39 -19.06 -24.09
CA LEU A 650 -15.09 -18.97 -22.82
C LEU A 650 -15.69 -17.56 -22.67
N THR A 651 -17.01 -17.49 -22.49
CA THR A 651 -17.77 -16.23 -22.45
C THR A 651 -18.36 -16.00 -21.06
N ALA A 652 -18.25 -14.78 -20.55
CA ALA A 652 -18.84 -14.37 -19.27
C ALA A 652 -20.25 -13.81 -19.49
N PHE A 653 -21.24 -14.39 -18.79
CA PHE A 653 -22.61 -13.87 -18.75
C PHE A 653 -22.87 -13.30 -17.36
N THR A 654 -23.03 -11.98 -17.26
CA THR A 654 -23.25 -11.28 -15.99
C THR A 654 -24.64 -10.65 -15.97
N THR A 655 -25.48 -11.12 -15.07
CA THR A 655 -26.87 -10.68 -14.91
C THR A 655 -26.98 -9.80 -13.67
N PRO A 656 -27.36 -8.52 -13.81
CA PRO A 656 -27.62 -7.65 -12.66
C PRO A 656 -29.05 -7.81 -12.13
N ASP A 657 -29.20 -7.60 -10.83
CA ASP A 657 -30.44 -7.39 -10.10
C ASP A 657 -30.57 -5.87 -9.83
N PRO A 658 -31.42 -5.14 -10.57
CA PRO A 658 -31.50 -3.69 -10.45
C PRO A 658 -32.26 -3.28 -9.18
N PHE A 659 -31.68 -2.35 -8.43
CA PHE A 659 -32.30 -1.77 -7.24
C PHE A 659 -33.51 -0.92 -7.62
N GLY A 660 -34.65 -1.17 -6.98
CA GLY A 660 -35.91 -0.46 -7.13
C GLY A 660 -36.65 -0.72 -8.44
N SER A 661 -36.16 -1.63 -9.29
CA SER A 661 -36.74 -1.94 -10.60
C SER A 661 -36.62 -3.42 -10.91
N GLU A 662 -37.48 -3.95 -11.78
CA GLU A 662 -37.35 -5.33 -12.27
C GLU A 662 -36.68 -5.40 -13.65
N ALA A 663 -36.60 -4.27 -14.34
CA ALA A 663 -36.12 -4.16 -15.69
C ALA A 663 -34.94 -3.19 -15.78
N LEU A 664 -34.00 -3.55 -16.63
CA LEU A 664 -32.89 -2.69 -17.00
C LEU A 664 -33.36 -1.65 -18.00
N THR A 665 -33.02 -0.38 -17.75
CA THR A 665 -33.08 0.66 -18.77
C THR A 665 -31.96 0.47 -19.80
N VAL A 666 -32.08 1.10 -20.98
CA VAL A 666 -31.05 1.00 -22.04
C VAL A 666 -29.74 1.64 -21.57
N GLU A 667 -29.85 2.72 -20.79
CA GLU A 667 -28.73 3.45 -20.21
C GLU A 667 -27.96 2.58 -19.21
N GLN A 668 -28.66 1.96 -18.24
CA GLN A 668 -28.07 1.04 -17.26
C GLN A 668 -27.42 -0.17 -17.94
N HIS A 669 -28.06 -0.70 -18.98
CA HIS A 669 -27.53 -1.83 -19.75
C HIS A 669 -26.20 -1.46 -20.42
N THR A 670 -26.15 -0.29 -21.07
CA THR A 670 -24.95 0.23 -21.73
C THR A 670 -23.84 0.53 -20.72
N GLU A 671 -24.18 1.13 -19.57
CA GLU A 671 -23.24 1.42 -18.50
C GLU A 671 -22.56 0.15 -17.97
N LEU A 672 -23.33 -0.90 -17.68
CA LEU A 672 -22.78 -2.16 -17.21
C LEU A 672 -21.92 -2.86 -18.27
N ILE A 673 -22.32 -2.82 -19.55
CA ILE A 673 -21.51 -3.35 -20.65
C ILE A 673 -20.16 -2.62 -20.72
N ASN A 674 -20.17 -1.29 -20.68
CA ASN A 674 -18.95 -0.48 -20.74
C ASN A 674 -18.04 -0.78 -19.54
N LEU A 675 -18.63 -0.93 -18.35
CA LEU A 675 -17.90 -1.32 -17.16
C LEU A 675 -17.25 -2.69 -17.36
N LEU A 676 -18.02 -3.76 -17.63
CA LEU A 676 -17.44 -5.11 -17.73
C LEU A 676 -16.44 -5.26 -18.87
N ASN A 677 -16.63 -4.54 -19.99
CA ASN A 677 -15.65 -4.50 -21.07
C ASN A 677 -14.31 -3.85 -20.67
N ARG A 678 -14.31 -2.94 -19.69
CA ARG A 678 -13.08 -2.36 -19.15
C ARG A 678 -12.29 -3.34 -18.28
N TYR A 679 -12.97 -4.27 -17.60
CA TYR A 679 -12.34 -5.22 -16.66
C TYR A 679 -12.08 -6.60 -17.25
N ARG A 680 -12.74 -6.99 -18.36
CA ARG A 680 -12.60 -8.33 -18.92
C ARG A 680 -11.17 -8.61 -19.39
N LEU A 681 -10.78 -9.88 -19.33
CA LEU A 681 -9.54 -10.34 -19.95
C LEU A 681 -9.59 -10.20 -21.47
N ALA A 682 -8.45 -9.87 -22.08
CA ALA A 682 -8.30 -9.92 -23.53
C ALA A 682 -8.63 -11.34 -24.04
N GLY A 683 -9.43 -11.42 -25.09
CA GLY A 683 -9.90 -12.69 -25.67
C GLY A 683 -11.17 -13.28 -25.05
N TYR A 684 -11.71 -12.71 -23.96
CA TYR A 684 -13.01 -13.10 -23.41
C TYR A 684 -14.10 -12.16 -23.90
N GLU A 685 -15.28 -12.68 -24.20
CA GLU A 685 -16.47 -11.85 -24.40
C GLU A 685 -17.28 -11.74 -23.10
N SER A 686 -17.92 -10.60 -22.90
CA SER A 686 -18.83 -10.36 -21.79
C SER A 686 -20.18 -9.92 -22.31
N TYR A 687 -21.24 -10.61 -21.89
CA TYR A 687 -22.62 -10.28 -22.20
C TYR A 687 -23.40 -10.01 -20.93
N VAL A 688 -24.33 -9.07 -21.02
CA VAL A 688 -25.22 -8.66 -19.93
C VAL A 688 -26.65 -9.08 -20.26
N PRO A 689 -27.07 -10.32 -19.94
CA PRO A 689 -28.47 -10.70 -20.12
C PRO A 689 -29.36 -10.10 -19.02
N SER A 690 -30.65 -9.93 -19.32
CA SER A 690 -31.65 -9.49 -18.35
C SER A 690 -31.93 -10.55 -17.28
N PRO A 691 -32.29 -10.14 -16.04
CA PRO A 691 -32.64 -11.07 -14.98
C PRO A 691 -33.86 -11.92 -15.34
N ARG A 692 -33.78 -13.21 -15.00
CA ARG A 692 -34.86 -14.17 -15.19
C ARG A 692 -35.69 -14.22 -13.91
N TYR A 693 -36.99 -14.00 -14.03
CA TYR A 693 -37.91 -14.05 -12.88
C TYR A 693 -38.69 -15.37 -12.82
N VAL A 694 -38.83 -15.92 -11.62
CA VAL A 694 -39.72 -17.04 -11.29
C VAL A 694 -40.97 -16.48 -10.66
N SER A 695 -42.06 -16.46 -11.43
CA SER A 695 -43.34 -15.94 -10.97
C SER A 695 -44.21 -17.03 -10.33
N LEU A 696 -44.70 -16.76 -9.12
CA LEU A 696 -45.57 -17.67 -8.38
C LEU A 696 -47.01 -17.16 -8.29
N ASP A 697 -47.95 -18.10 -8.42
CA ASP A 697 -49.32 -17.91 -7.95
C ASP A 697 -49.46 -18.52 -6.57
N LEU A 698 -49.95 -17.75 -5.61
CA LEU A 698 -50.18 -18.21 -4.24
C LEU A 698 -51.68 -18.18 -3.94
N GLU A 699 -52.19 -19.31 -3.45
CA GLU A 699 -53.53 -19.41 -2.86
C GLU A 699 -53.36 -19.63 -1.35
N ILE A 700 -53.71 -18.62 -0.57
CA ILE A 700 -53.50 -18.57 0.87
C ILE A 700 -54.86 -18.61 1.56
N ARG A 701 -55.06 -19.61 2.41
CA ARG A 701 -56.25 -19.73 3.27
C ARG A 701 -55.90 -19.28 4.69
N VAL A 702 -56.58 -18.25 5.18
CA VAL A 702 -56.31 -17.60 6.47
C VAL A 702 -57.55 -17.63 7.35
N CYS A 703 -57.35 -17.93 8.63
CA CYS A 703 -58.38 -17.84 9.66
C CYS A 703 -58.34 -16.45 10.30
N VAL A 704 -59.47 -15.74 10.27
CA VAL A 704 -59.64 -14.37 10.78
C VAL A 704 -60.23 -14.41 12.19
N ARG A 705 -59.73 -13.53 13.08
CA ARG A 705 -60.21 -13.42 14.46
C ARG A 705 -61.69 -13.00 14.49
N PRO A 706 -62.51 -13.51 15.43
CA PRO A 706 -63.95 -13.23 15.46
C PRO A 706 -64.34 -11.75 15.60
N ASP A 707 -63.44 -10.91 16.09
CA ASP A 707 -63.62 -9.48 16.32
C ASP A 707 -63.17 -8.58 15.14
N ALA A 708 -62.51 -9.15 14.12
CA ALA A 708 -62.03 -8.43 12.94
C ALA A 708 -62.93 -8.64 11.71
N PHE A 709 -63.13 -7.58 10.91
CA PHE A 709 -63.87 -7.64 9.65
C PHE A 709 -63.00 -8.25 8.54
N ARG A 710 -63.57 -9.17 7.75
CA ARG A 710 -62.84 -9.84 6.67
C ARG A 710 -62.25 -8.86 5.64
N GLY A 711 -62.99 -7.81 5.27
CA GLY A 711 -62.55 -6.82 4.29
C GLY A 711 -61.31 -6.04 4.74
N ASP A 712 -61.26 -5.65 6.02
CA ASP A 712 -60.12 -4.91 6.58
C ASP A 712 -58.86 -5.81 6.66
N VAL A 713 -59.05 -7.08 7.04
CA VAL A 713 -57.97 -8.06 7.08
C VAL A 713 -57.46 -8.40 5.67
N GLU A 714 -58.34 -8.49 4.68
CA GLU A 714 -57.96 -8.70 3.28
C GLU A 714 -57.12 -7.53 2.76
N ALA A 715 -57.56 -6.29 3.01
CA ALA A 715 -56.85 -5.09 2.60
C ALA A 715 -55.45 -5.01 3.24
N ASP A 716 -55.35 -5.29 4.56
CA ASP A 716 -54.07 -5.28 5.27
C ASP A 716 -53.14 -6.42 4.78
N LEU A 717 -53.66 -7.62 4.52
CA LEU A 717 -52.88 -8.72 3.97
C LEU A 717 -52.34 -8.42 2.57
N LEU A 718 -53.14 -7.75 1.72
CA LEU A 718 -52.67 -7.31 0.40
C LEU A 718 -51.57 -6.25 0.51
N VAL A 719 -51.64 -5.36 1.50
CA VAL A 719 -50.57 -4.38 1.80
C VAL A 719 -49.31 -5.09 2.28
N VAL A 720 -49.44 -5.99 3.26
CA VAL A 720 -48.31 -6.74 3.86
C VAL A 720 -47.62 -7.65 2.83
N LEU A 721 -48.38 -8.29 1.94
CA LEU A 721 -47.84 -9.17 0.90
C LEU A 721 -47.58 -8.43 -0.43
N SER A 722 -47.75 -7.11 -0.49
CA SER A 722 -47.54 -6.37 -1.75
C SER A 722 -46.09 -6.41 -2.23
N ALA A 723 -45.90 -6.08 -3.50
CA ALA A 723 -44.60 -5.76 -4.08
C ALA A 723 -44.19 -4.28 -3.91
N ALA A 724 -44.98 -3.48 -3.16
CA ALA A 724 -44.82 -2.04 -3.07
C ALA A 724 -44.04 -1.58 -1.82
N LYS A 725 -43.48 -0.38 -1.91
CA LYS A 725 -42.92 0.38 -0.79
C LYS A 725 -43.87 1.54 -0.48
N PHE A 726 -44.26 1.67 0.78
CA PHE A 726 -45.24 2.67 1.22
C PHE A 726 -44.54 3.97 1.68
N PRO A 727 -45.22 5.13 1.62
CA PRO A 727 -44.64 6.43 2.02
C PRO A 727 -44.21 6.51 3.50
N ASP A 728 -44.77 5.66 4.34
CA ASP A 728 -44.44 5.52 5.77
C ASP A 728 -43.18 4.68 6.03
N GLY A 729 -42.51 4.20 4.97
CA GLY A 729 -41.31 3.37 5.06
C GLY A 729 -41.58 1.87 5.21
N ARG A 730 -42.84 1.43 5.33
CA ARG A 730 -43.17 0.00 5.32
C ARG A 730 -42.91 -0.59 3.93
N VAL A 731 -42.39 -1.82 3.90
CA VAL A 731 -42.13 -2.58 2.69
C VAL A 731 -42.98 -3.84 2.69
N GLY A 732 -43.65 -4.12 1.57
CA GLY A 732 -44.35 -5.39 1.40
C GLY A 732 -43.39 -6.58 1.35
N PHE A 733 -43.90 -7.77 1.63
CA PHE A 733 -43.11 -9.00 1.70
C PHE A 733 -42.51 -9.41 0.35
N PHE A 734 -43.26 -9.20 -0.74
CA PHE A 734 -42.83 -9.50 -2.11
C PHE A 734 -42.24 -8.29 -2.83
N GLN A 735 -41.83 -7.26 -2.09
CA GLN A 735 -41.15 -6.11 -2.67
C GLN A 735 -39.86 -6.53 -3.39
N VAL A 736 -39.63 -5.93 -4.56
CA VAL A 736 -38.57 -6.34 -5.51
C VAL A 736 -37.20 -6.46 -4.85
N ASP A 737 -36.78 -5.47 -4.07
CA ASP A 737 -35.44 -5.43 -3.43
C ASP A 737 -35.28 -6.44 -2.27
N ARG A 738 -36.34 -7.14 -1.84
CA ARG A 738 -36.23 -8.18 -0.81
C ARG A 738 -35.79 -9.54 -1.37
N TRP A 739 -35.87 -9.71 -2.68
CA TRP A 739 -35.63 -10.97 -3.36
C TRP A 739 -34.51 -10.82 -4.38
N SER A 740 -33.53 -11.71 -4.30
CA SER A 740 -32.42 -11.70 -5.25
C SER A 740 -32.09 -13.11 -5.73
N PHE A 741 -31.03 -13.24 -6.54
CA PHE A 741 -30.65 -14.49 -7.21
C PHE A 741 -30.54 -15.67 -6.25
N GLY A 742 -31.27 -16.75 -6.56
CA GLY A 742 -31.23 -18.01 -5.81
C GLY A 742 -31.77 -17.95 -4.38
N GLN A 743 -32.38 -16.84 -3.97
CA GLN A 743 -32.95 -16.70 -2.63
C GLN A 743 -34.21 -17.58 -2.48
N PRO A 744 -34.22 -18.55 -1.55
CA PRO A 744 -35.36 -19.44 -1.39
C PRO A 744 -36.53 -18.73 -0.70
N LEU A 745 -37.76 -19.13 -1.03
CA LEU A 745 -38.97 -18.73 -0.30
C LEU A 745 -39.18 -19.73 0.83
N GLU A 746 -38.88 -19.30 2.06
CA GLU A 746 -39.19 -20.06 3.27
C GLU A 746 -40.67 -19.90 3.63
N ARG A 747 -41.37 -21.02 3.77
CA ARG A 747 -42.78 -21.04 4.13
C ARG A 747 -43.02 -20.40 5.50
N SER A 748 -42.15 -20.64 6.47
CA SER A 748 -42.23 -20.08 7.81
C SER A 748 -42.15 -18.54 7.81
N ALA A 749 -41.29 -17.97 6.96
CA ALA A 749 -41.15 -16.52 6.81
C ALA A 749 -42.42 -15.89 6.20
N LEU A 750 -43.01 -16.56 5.21
CA LEU A 750 -44.27 -16.13 4.62
C LEU A 750 -45.43 -16.24 5.61
N GLU A 751 -45.53 -17.35 6.36
CA GLU A 751 -46.54 -17.52 7.41
C GLU A 751 -46.40 -16.47 8.51
N ALA A 752 -45.17 -16.16 8.93
CA ALA A 752 -44.92 -15.09 9.90
C ALA A 752 -45.37 -13.72 9.39
N ALA A 753 -45.07 -13.40 8.12
CA ALA A 753 -45.54 -12.14 7.51
C ALA A 753 -47.07 -12.05 7.49
N ILE A 754 -47.75 -13.14 7.13
CA ILE A 754 -49.23 -13.21 7.15
C ILE A 754 -49.78 -13.06 8.57
N GLN A 755 -49.15 -13.69 9.57
CA GLN A 755 -49.60 -13.61 10.97
C GLN A 755 -49.37 -12.23 11.61
N CYS A 756 -48.44 -11.44 11.09
CA CYS A 756 -48.24 -10.06 11.52
C CYS A 756 -49.34 -9.10 11.05
N ALA A 757 -50.15 -9.49 10.07
CA ALA A 757 -51.27 -8.68 9.60
C ALA A 757 -52.37 -8.57 10.67
N TYR A 758 -53.02 -7.43 10.70
CA TYR A 758 -54.09 -7.14 11.66
C TYR A 758 -55.23 -8.15 11.52
N GLY A 759 -55.75 -8.63 12.66
CA GLY A 759 -56.94 -9.50 12.68
C GLY A 759 -56.73 -10.95 12.24
N VAL A 760 -55.50 -11.39 11.94
CA VAL A 760 -55.19 -12.78 11.61
C VAL A 760 -55.12 -13.65 12.87
N ALA A 761 -55.85 -14.78 12.88
CA ALA A 761 -55.81 -15.78 13.94
C ALA A 761 -54.84 -16.94 13.63
N GLY A 762 -54.67 -17.28 12.35
CA GLY A 762 -53.71 -18.29 11.90
C GLY A 762 -53.80 -18.58 10.41
N VAL A 763 -52.79 -19.26 9.87
CA VAL A 763 -52.75 -19.69 8.46
C VAL A 763 -53.18 -21.15 8.36
N VAL A 764 -54.20 -21.45 7.55
CA VAL A 764 -54.77 -22.80 7.41
C VAL A 764 -54.01 -23.60 6.36
N SER A 765 -53.75 -22.99 5.21
CA SER A 765 -53.00 -23.64 4.13
C SER A 765 -52.42 -22.62 3.16
N ILE A 766 -51.20 -22.85 2.70
CA ILE A 766 -50.60 -22.12 1.59
C ILE A 766 -50.39 -23.09 0.44
N ARG A 767 -51.02 -22.80 -0.70
CA ARG A 767 -50.81 -23.53 -1.95
C ARG A 767 -50.12 -22.62 -2.94
N TYR A 768 -49.28 -23.21 -3.78
CA TYR A 768 -48.55 -22.48 -4.79
C TYR A 768 -48.66 -23.16 -6.15
N ARG A 769 -48.43 -22.36 -7.19
CA ARG A 769 -48.20 -22.82 -8.54
C ARG A 769 -47.15 -21.92 -9.18
N GLN A 770 -46.07 -22.50 -9.67
CA GLN A 770 -45.09 -21.78 -10.47
C GLN A 770 -45.62 -21.61 -11.90
N ARG A 771 -45.77 -20.36 -12.34
CA ARG A 771 -46.27 -20.05 -13.69
C ARG A 771 -45.30 -20.54 -14.76
N GLY A 772 -45.86 -21.09 -15.83
CA GLY A 772 -45.11 -21.67 -16.96
C GLY A 772 -44.49 -23.05 -16.69
N VAL A 773 -44.49 -23.54 -15.44
CA VAL A 773 -43.88 -24.84 -15.08
C VAL A 773 -44.93 -25.82 -14.54
N THR A 774 -45.79 -25.37 -13.64
CA THR A 774 -46.82 -26.21 -13.00
C THR A 774 -48.21 -25.70 -13.37
N LEU A 775 -49.12 -26.62 -13.72
CA LEU A 775 -50.51 -26.26 -14.09
C LEU A 775 -51.46 -26.24 -12.88
N ASN A 776 -51.23 -27.11 -11.90
CA ASN A 776 -52.10 -27.30 -10.74
C ASN A 776 -51.46 -26.75 -9.46
N TYR A 777 -52.28 -26.22 -8.56
CA TYR A 777 -51.85 -25.79 -7.23
C TYR A 777 -51.41 -26.98 -6.37
N ARG A 778 -50.24 -26.88 -5.75
CA ARG A 778 -49.68 -27.84 -4.80
C ARG A 778 -49.50 -27.19 -3.43
N SER A 779 -49.40 -27.98 -2.36
CA SER A 779 -49.03 -27.41 -1.04
C SER A 779 -47.64 -26.81 -1.13
N LEU A 780 -47.42 -25.62 -0.56
CA LEU A 780 -46.09 -25.01 -0.48
C LEU A 780 -45.20 -25.90 0.41
N PRO A 781 -44.03 -26.35 -0.08
CA PRO A 781 -43.05 -27.05 0.75
C PRO A 781 -42.50 -26.10 1.82
N ASP A 782 -41.79 -26.64 2.82
CA ASP A 782 -41.17 -25.81 3.87
C ASP A 782 -40.20 -24.77 3.29
N THR A 783 -39.45 -25.16 2.26
CA THR A 783 -38.57 -24.28 1.49
C THR A 783 -38.84 -24.47 0.00
N PHE A 784 -39.24 -23.40 -0.69
CA PHE A 784 -39.30 -23.37 -2.16
C PHE A 784 -37.97 -22.84 -2.72
N THR A 785 -37.23 -23.72 -3.39
CA THR A 785 -35.92 -23.38 -3.95
C THR A 785 -36.06 -22.60 -5.26
N VAL A 786 -35.40 -21.45 -5.33
CA VAL A 786 -35.29 -20.65 -6.54
C VAL A 786 -33.96 -20.98 -7.21
N PRO A 787 -33.91 -21.16 -8.55
CA PRO A 787 -32.66 -21.35 -9.27
C PRO A 787 -31.67 -20.20 -9.02
N ALA A 788 -30.37 -20.50 -8.98
CA ALA A 788 -29.33 -19.50 -8.73
C ALA A 788 -29.25 -18.40 -9.82
N ASP A 789 -29.82 -18.65 -11.00
CA ASP A 789 -29.90 -17.71 -12.12
C ASP A 789 -31.24 -16.95 -12.18
N ALA A 790 -32.09 -17.08 -11.16
CA ALA A 790 -33.40 -16.47 -11.16
C ALA A 790 -33.80 -15.79 -9.84
N ILE A 791 -34.74 -14.85 -9.94
CA ILE A 791 -35.27 -14.04 -8.84
C ILE A 791 -36.75 -14.35 -8.67
N LEU A 792 -37.21 -14.49 -7.42
CA LEU A 792 -38.61 -14.71 -7.10
C LEU A 792 -39.46 -13.46 -7.38
N ARG A 793 -40.65 -13.62 -7.95
CA ARG A 793 -41.58 -12.50 -8.19
C ARG A 793 -43.04 -12.86 -7.93
N VAL A 794 -43.78 -11.96 -7.25
CA VAL A 794 -45.23 -12.02 -7.06
C VAL A 794 -45.81 -10.60 -6.98
N ASP A 795 -46.25 -10.04 -8.11
CA ASP A 795 -46.67 -8.62 -8.18
C ASP A 795 -48.15 -8.41 -7.82
N ASN A 796 -48.99 -9.41 -8.12
CA ASN A 796 -50.45 -9.31 -8.00
C ASN A 796 -51.07 -8.14 -8.80
N ASP A 797 -50.50 -7.82 -9.97
CA ASP A 797 -51.01 -6.80 -10.89
C ASP A 797 -51.99 -7.40 -11.91
N ASN A 798 -53.22 -6.88 -11.95
CA ASN A 798 -54.25 -7.30 -12.91
C ASN A 798 -53.87 -7.05 -14.37
N ASN A 799 -53.05 -6.04 -14.65
CA ASN A 799 -52.59 -5.74 -16.01
C ASN A 799 -51.46 -6.68 -16.45
N ARG A 800 -50.81 -7.36 -15.50
CA ARG A 800 -49.65 -8.24 -15.75
C ARG A 800 -49.78 -9.55 -14.96
N PRO A 801 -50.84 -10.35 -15.20
CA PRO A 801 -51.10 -11.57 -14.43
C PRO A 801 -50.02 -12.63 -14.61
N GLU A 802 -49.18 -12.55 -15.65
CA GLU A 802 -48.01 -13.40 -15.85
C GLU A 802 -46.92 -13.22 -14.77
N ARG A 803 -46.95 -12.12 -14.01
CA ARG A 803 -45.97 -11.79 -12.96
C ARG A 803 -46.26 -12.38 -11.59
N GLY A 804 -47.24 -13.27 -11.51
CA GLY A 804 -47.66 -13.92 -10.28
C GLY A 804 -48.88 -13.22 -9.68
N SER A 805 -49.64 -13.99 -8.92
CA SER A 805 -50.91 -13.53 -8.34
C SER A 805 -51.09 -14.03 -6.92
N LEU A 806 -51.80 -13.24 -6.12
CA LEU A 806 -52.17 -13.56 -4.75
C LEU A 806 -53.69 -13.76 -4.70
N LYS A 807 -54.10 -14.93 -4.21
CA LYS A 807 -55.50 -15.25 -3.97
C LYS A 807 -55.71 -15.57 -2.49
N MET A 808 -56.47 -14.72 -1.82
CA MET A 808 -56.79 -14.86 -0.40
C MET A 808 -58.14 -15.57 -0.22
N ILE A 809 -58.19 -16.55 0.67
CA ILE A 809 -59.42 -17.23 1.08
C ILE A 809 -59.56 -17.05 2.59
N LEU A 810 -60.45 -16.17 3.01
CA LEU A 810 -60.65 -15.83 4.42
C LEU A 810 -61.80 -16.64 5.04
N GLU A 811 -61.50 -17.30 6.16
CA GLU A 811 -62.46 -18.07 6.96
C GLU A 811 -62.57 -17.48 8.38
N GLY A 812 -63.70 -17.63 9.06
CA GLY A 812 -63.93 -17.00 10.38
C GLY A 812 -64.28 -15.52 10.29
N GLY A 813 -63.90 -14.70 11.25
CA GLY A 813 -64.17 -13.24 11.25
C GLY A 813 -65.64 -12.83 11.44
N LYS A 814 -65.85 -11.52 11.57
CA LYS A 814 -67.16 -10.87 11.67
C LYS A 814 -67.74 -10.51 10.31
#